data_AF-A0A9D5U652-F1
#
_entry.id   AF-A0A9D5U652-F1
#
_cell.length_a   1.000
_cell.length_b   1.000
_cell.length_c   1.000
_cell.angle_alpha   90.00
_cell.angle_beta   90.00
_cell.angle_gamma   90.00
#
_symmetry.space_group_name_H-M   'P 1'
#
loop_
_entity.id
_entity.type
_entity.pdbx_description
1 polymer ?
#
loop_
_entity_poly.entity_id
_entity_poly.type
_entity_poly.pdbx_seq_one_letter_code
_entity_poly.pdbx_strand_id
1 'polypeptide(L)'
;MRPLTPCTIIAVLCTMLLWSCETRQTTSGERAGAVRVEIQCDQPGREAPLQFAAAEIERHARGRLSVSLVVRTDASLPRDGESYTLTREGNAWSVEGHGVRGAMYGGLEIAVHLLLYGSLDTLAQGRRDPFLGVRDYKFNLPLAGTGYLSAEAEERNAYFYDIEFWQRFFEMCARNRYNQVSLWASNPWFHMVRVKKYPEGQQLSDEELDKNIAYFHKIFQMAQAHGVDICIFTWNVYVSPNFAARHNLRTVGDKAGGIASGTDQWSELVLDYMAECVKEALLEYPEIKVLGTTPGENMRMSAARTSEWIAKTYLEGIRRSGRNVPFNIRYWGGQPKETQEWIAGKHSPVYLDIKYNGESMYSDTKPHFYDYNAPEGQSWLAESQTYEVVWHLRNDNLFLLRWGRPQFAREVVRNCKKYHGGGFLVGSEIEIPGEDYVSRPEVMARRNWKYMFERHWLRFMIWGRLGYNPDLPDALFERHFQVRFGDEVGRRLFAASNAAGDIFPLSLRFHWNYMNGDTFIEGNLGPWNTGAGRGRNYRFYNPQEETSRFHDVLEWMFNHTIDDDYQNIAQYVTAQLQGKTLPGMTPGQVADRLEAYARETIAQLDATSPERVVGSHGEYLSTVDDLRATAYMGLYYAEKIRGAVALMFLLATGDEARRAEAVAHLQKALEHWKVVAGIGLRNYIEHEIWLQGRFSWAMYTPEAEKDIEFARKLSPAPESFRKNPFWSADNCYVPMYNFLNLAPFGIYPNLRVSMRELESFSTTNASALVFGRNSAAMRTLPEDYGRALLARVEDGLTLIIFNQDFPGVSLRWLPGRLRGTDTDGDLAKVAVSHPLVSGVSNQELRFANVVNDALDVTGFNGWLELISPGVLAVRDHGKGRIVLCQLPVLKETQQPACQKVLANLLKTTGVSAEKPWIILDWGMQGELREVVRTREVPIK
;
A
#
# COMPACT_ATOMS: atom_id res chain seq x y z
N MET A 1 -41.75 48.59 -47.41
CA MET A 1 -40.98 47.33 -47.31
C MET A 1 -39.51 47.65 -47.61
N ARG A 2 -38.61 47.21 -46.72
CA ARG A 2 -37.21 47.67 -46.47
C ARG A 2 -37.09 49.08 -45.83
N PRO A 3 -35.95 49.48 -45.22
CA PRO A 3 -35.17 48.92 -44.09
C PRO A 3 -34.73 50.02 -43.08
N LEU A 4 -33.83 49.71 -42.11
CA LEU A 4 -32.80 50.55 -41.44
C LEU A 4 -32.78 50.53 -39.89
N THR A 5 -31.61 50.16 -39.36
CA THR A 5 -31.02 50.44 -38.02
C THR A 5 -30.47 51.90 -37.96
N PRO A 6 -29.82 52.46 -36.90
CA PRO A 6 -29.50 52.06 -35.51
C PRO A 6 -29.76 53.16 -34.42
N CYS A 7 -29.36 52.90 -33.16
CA CYS A 7 -29.02 53.87 -32.10
C CYS A 7 -30.12 54.64 -31.32
N THR A 8 -30.81 53.94 -30.41
CA THR A 8 -31.04 54.43 -29.02
C THR A 8 -31.21 53.21 -28.11
N ILE A 9 -30.76 53.28 -26.87
CA ILE A 9 -30.72 52.22 -25.82
C ILE A 9 -29.37 51.48 -25.74
N ILE A 10 -28.32 52.27 -25.50
CA ILE A 10 -27.24 51.91 -24.57
C ILE A 10 -27.54 52.73 -23.32
N ALA A 11 -27.91 52.09 -22.20
CA ALA A 11 -27.77 52.60 -20.81
C ALA A 11 -28.58 51.85 -19.71
N VAL A 12 -29.13 50.63 -19.91
CA VAL A 12 -29.99 50.04 -18.84
C VAL A 12 -29.66 48.62 -18.36
N LEU A 13 -28.88 47.77 -19.05
CA LEU A 13 -28.81 46.36 -18.63
C LEU A 13 -27.43 45.71 -18.61
N CYS A 14 -26.40 46.45 -18.18
CA CYS A 14 -25.21 45.82 -17.60
C CYS A 14 -24.53 46.76 -16.60
N THR A 15 -24.21 46.19 -15.45
CA THR A 15 -23.35 46.66 -14.35
C THR A 15 -23.90 47.71 -13.39
N MET A 16 -23.84 47.33 -12.11
CA MET A 16 -23.95 48.11 -10.87
C MET A 16 -25.38 48.28 -10.34
N LEU A 17 -25.69 48.05 -9.07
CA LEU A 17 -24.94 47.70 -7.87
C LEU A 17 -26.03 47.38 -6.81
N LEU A 18 -25.71 46.53 -5.83
CA LEU A 18 -26.31 46.56 -4.49
C LEU A 18 -27.82 46.25 -4.38
N TRP A 19 -28.15 44.97 -4.21
CA TRP A 19 -29.33 44.56 -3.43
C TRP A 19 -28.84 43.53 -2.41
N SER A 20 -28.30 43.99 -1.29
CA SER A 20 -29.01 44.03 -0.01
C SER A 20 -29.76 42.73 0.26
N CYS A 21 -29.17 41.94 1.15
CA CYS A 21 -29.82 40.91 1.92
C CYS A 21 -30.97 41.55 2.69
N GLU A 22 -32.14 41.70 2.06
CA GLU A 22 -33.38 42.01 2.77
C GLU A 22 -33.83 40.73 3.46
N THR A 23 -33.54 40.69 4.76
CA THR A 23 -34.29 39.95 5.75
C THR A 23 -35.79 39.98 5.41
N ARG A 24 -36.34 38.86 4.94
CA ARG A 24 -37.78 38.61 5.07
C ARG A 24 -38.09 38.60 6.56
N GLN A 25 -38.56 39.74 7.07
CA GLN A 25 -39.37 39.80 8.28
C GLN A 25 -40.64 39.00 8.01
N THR A 26 -40.59 37.70 8.24
CA THR A 26 -41.78 36.96 8.65
C THR A 26 -42.12 37.46 10.05
N THR A 27 -43.23 38.17 10.16
CA THR A 27 -43.83 38.64 11.40
C THR A 27 -43.83 37.54 12.45
N SER A 28 -42.98 37.75 13.44
CA SER A 28 -42.77 36.92 14.62
C SER A 28 -44.00 36.96 15.53
N GLY A 29 -44.67 35.81 15.66
CA GLY A 29 -45.24 35.46 16.96
C GLY A 29 -44.07 35.21 17.93
N GLU A 30 -44.10 35.87 19.07
CA GLU A 30 -43.06 35.95 20.09
C GLU A 30 -42.45 34.58 20.46
N ARG A 31 -41.15 34.38 20.16
CA ARG A 31 -40.28 33.45 20.89
C ARG A 31 -39.47 34.24 21.92
N ALA A 32 -40.03 34.42 23.10
CA ALA A 32 -39.33 34.98 24.25
C ALA A 32 -38.26 34.00 24.78
N GLY A 33 -37.08 34.00 24.16
CA GLY A 33 -35.88 33.31 24.65
C GLY A 33 -34.79 33.23 23.59
N ALA A 34 -34.10 34.34 23.31
CA ALA A 34 -33.12 34.42 22.24
C ALA A 34 -31.81 33.68 22.58
N VAL A 35 -31.28 32.93 21.62
CA VAL A 35 -29.89 32.46 21.58
C VAL A 35 -29.03 33.60 21.03
N ARG A 36 -27.92 33.92 21.69
CA ARG A 36 -26.99 34.98 21.28
C ARG A 36 -25.57 34.41 21.24
N VAL A 37 -24.94 34.46 20.06
CA VAL A 37 -23.53 34.13 19.90
C VAL A 37 -22.76 35.41 19.58
N GLU A 38 -21.82 35.80 20.43
CA GLU A 38 -20.94 36.94 20.21
C GLU A 38 -19.57 36.46 19.73
N ILE A 39 -19.07 37.04 18.64
CA ILE A 39 -17.74 36.72 18.09
C ILE A 39 -16.80 37.89 18.37
N GLN A 40 -15.68 37.60 19.01
CA GLN A 40 -14.60 38.54 19.27
C GLN A 40 -13.31 37.98 18.65
N CYS A 41 -12.95 38.49 17.49
CA CYS A 41 -11.76 38.09 16.74
C CYS A 41 -10.82 39.29 16.60
N ASP A 42 -9.60 39.16 17.12
CA ASP A 42 -8.52 40.14 16.97
C ASP A 42 -7.74 39.98 15.65
N GLN A 43 -8.15 39.01 14.80
CA GLN A 43 -7.61 38.76 13.47
C GLN A 43 -8.66 39.11 12.37
N PRO A 44 -8.66 40.33 11.83
CA PRO A 44 -9.60 40.74 10.79
C PRO A 44 -9.51 39.86 9.54
N GLY A 45 -10.66 39.45 9.00
CA GLY A 45 -10.75 38.61 7.79
C GLY A 45 -10.58 37.11 8.03
N ARG A 46 -10.50 36.66 9.29
CA ARG A 46 -10.43 35.24 9.68
C ARG A 46 -11.64 34.80 10.51
N GLU A 47 -12.76 35.49 10.42
CA GLU A 47 -13.96 35.25 11.23
C GLU A 47 -14.82 34.08 10.72
N ALA A 48 -14.66 33.66 9.46
CA ALA A 48 -15.52 32.66 8.83
C ALA A 48 -15.60 31.32 9.60
N PRO A 49 -14.50 30.74 10.14
CA PRO A 49 -14.57 29.57 11.03
C PRO A 49 -15.44 29.78 12.27
N LEU A 50 -15.41 30.98 12.85
CA LEU A 50 -16.21 31.31 14.03
C LEU A 50 -17.68 31.48 13.67
N GLN A 51 -17.97 32.06 12.49
CA GLN A 51 -19.33 32.15 11.96
C GLN A 51 -19.93 30.77 11.70
N PHE A 52 -19.14 29.83 11.17
CA PHE A 52 -19.56 28.44 11.04
C PHE A 52 -19.91 27.82 12.40
N ALA A 53 -19.02 27.95 13.41
CA ALA A 53 -19.30 27.44 14.75
C ALA A 53 -20.55 28.09 15.39
N ALA A 54 -20.73 29.41 15.22
CA ALA A 54 -21.91 30.13 15.69
C ALA A 54 -23.20 29.58 15.04
N ALA A 55 -23.20 29.37 13.72
CA ALA A 55 -24.34 28.80 13.01
C ALA A 55 -24.68 27.37 13.48
N GLU A 56 -23.67 26.55 13.82
CA GLU A 56 -23.91 25.22 14.39
C GLU A 56 -24.53 25.30 15.80
N ILE A 57 -24.07 26.23 16.64
CA ILE A 57 -24.66 26.47 17.98
C ILE A 57 -26.12 26.89 17.83
N GLU A 58 -26.40 27.88 16.98
CA GLU A 58 -27.75 28.40 16.74
C GLU A 58 -28.70 27.33 16.20
N ARG A 59 -28.19 26.39 15.37
CA ARG A 59 -28.99 25.28 14.84
C ARG A 59 -29.50 24.34 15.93
N HIS A 60 -28.71 24.10 16.97
CA HIS A 60 -29.00 23.08 17.98
C HIS A 60 -29.49 23.66 19.31
N ALA A 61 -29.21 24.93 19.60
CA ALA A 61 -29.65 25.58 20.82
C ALA A 61 -31.18 25.70 20.92
N ARG A 62 -31.68 25.56 22.15
CA ARG A 62 -33.09 25.72 22.51
C ARG A 62 -33.19 26.68 23.71
N GLY A 63 -34.11 27.63 23.66
CA GLY A 63 -34.31 28.60 24.75
C GLY A 63 -33.22 29.66 24.83
N ARG A 64 -33.02 30.24 26.02
CA ARG A 64 -32.04 31.33 26.26
C ARG A 64 -30.65 30.75 26.46
N LEU A 65 -29.72 31.11 25.59
CA LEU A 65 -28.31 30.76 25.68
C LEU A 65 -27.46 31.94 25.20
N SER A 66 -26.41 32.28 25.94
CA SER A 66 -25.40 33.26 25.50
C SER A 66 -24.07 32.54 25.36
N VAL A 67 -23.41 32.67 24.21
CA VAL A 67 -22.07 32.12 23.97
C VAL A 67 -21.16 33.22 23.45
N SER A 68 -19.97 33.40 24.03
CA SER A 68 -18.92 34.24 23.46
C SER A 68 -17.80 33.38 22.87
N LEU A 69 -17.49 33.59 21.59
CA LEU A 69 -16.33 32.99 20.92
C LEU A 69 -15.23 34.06 20.86
N VAL A 70 -14.18 33.85 21.64
CA VAL A 70 -13.06 34.79 21.79
C VAL A 70 -11.79 34.15 21.25
N VAL A 71 -11.12 34.84 20.33
CA VAL A 71 -9.78 34.47 19.89
C VAL A 71 -8.77 35.25 20.71
N ARG A 72 -7.83 34.54 21.34
CA ARG A 72 -6.62 35.14 21.92
C ARG A 72 -5.42 34.52 21.27
N THR A 73 -4.64 35.31 20.54
CA THR A 73 -3.41 34.81 19.95
C THR A 73 -2.34 34.63 21.01
N ASP A 74 -1.79 33.43 21.09
CA ASP A 74 -0.51 33.20 21.74
C ASP A 74 0.54 33.01 20.65
N ALA A 75 1.37 34.04 20.43
CA ALA A 75 2.44 34.03 19.44
C ALA A 75 3.52 32.96 19.72
N SER A 76 3.48 32.30 20.88
CA SER A 76 4.40 31.20 21.23
C SER A 76 3.92 29.82 20.76
N LEU A 77 2.70 29.69 20.23
CA LEU A 77 2.16 28.39 19.81
C LEU A 77 2.49 28.06 18.34
N PRO A 78 2.98 26.85 18.00
CA PRO A 78 3.61 26.56 16.70
C PRO A 78 2.68 26.46 15.47
N ARG A 79 1.36 26.50 15.63
CA ARG A 79 0.35 26.46 14.55
C ARG A 79 -0.88 27.24 15.01
N ASP A 80 -1.69 27.78 14.09
CA ASP A 80 -2.95 28.50 14.38
C ASP A 80 -3.73 27.75 15.48
N GLY A 81 -3.63 28.23 16.72
CA GLY A 81 -3.78 27.37 17.89
C GLY A 81 -5.12 26.65 17.93
N GLU A 82 -5.05 25.32 18.06
CA GLU A 82 -6.23 24.45 18.07
C GLU A 82 -6.78 24.24 19.48
N SER A 83 -6.03 24.67 20.50
CA SER A 83 -6.44 24.61 21.89
C SER A 83 -7.53 25.63 22.20
N TYR A 84 -8.41 25.28 23.13
CA TYR A 84 -9.46 26.17 23.62
C TYR A 84 -9.80 25.90 25.08
N THR A 85 -10.37 26.90 25.74
CA THR A 85 -10.85 26.80 27.11
C THR A 85 -12.34 27.14 27.15
N LEU A 86 -13.11 26.27 27.80
CA LEU A 86 -14.53 26.48 28.05
C LEU A 86 -14.75 26.97 29.48
N THR A 87 -15.48 28.06 29.65
CA THR A 87 -15.93 28.56 30.95
C THR A 87 -17.42 28.87 30.93
N ARG A 88 -18.07 28.77 32.10
CA ARG A 88 -19.51 29.04 32.27
C ARG A 88 -19.75 29.98 33.44
N GLU A 89 -20.52 31.03 33.19
CA GLU A 89 -21.05 31.96 34.20
C GLU A 89 -22.58 32.01 34.09
N GLY A 90 -23.29 31.35 35.01
CA GLY A 90 -24.75 31.21 34.91
C GLY A 90 -25.16 30.47 33.63
N ASN A 91 -25.88 31.15 32.73
CA ASN A 91 -26.29 30.62 31.42
C ASN A 91 -25.42 31.15 30.25
N ALA A 92 -24.36 31.89 30.55
CA ALA A 92 -23.40 32.35 29.56
C ALA A 92 -22.21 31.38 29.52
N TRP A 93 -21.82 30.98 28.30
CA TRP A 93 -20.61 30.21 28.04
C TRP A 93 -19.59 31.09 27.32
N SER A 94 -18.32 30.95 27.68
CA SER A 94 -17.22 31.54 26.92
C SER A 94 -16.31 30.45 26.38
N VAL A 95 -15.96 30.59 25.10
CA VAL A 95 -14.96 29.80 24.40
C VAL A 95 -13.78 30.72 24.15
N GLU A 96 -12.67 30.49 24.85
CA GLU A 96 -11.41 31.16 24.57
C GLU A 96 -10.53 30.24 23.73
N GLY A 97 -10.41 30.52 22.44
CA GLY A 97 -9.51 29.81 21.54
C GLY A 97 -8.14 30.44 21.49
N HIS A 98 -7.09 29.63 21.53
CA HIS A 98 -5.70 30.09 21.40
C HIS A 98 -5.30 30.32 19.93
N GLY A 99 -6.27 30.77 19.13
CA GLY A 99 -6.27 30.78 17.67
C GLY A 99 -7.70 30.61 17.14
N VAL A 100 -7.91 31.00 15.88
CA VAL A 100 -9.22 30.93 15.22
C VAL A 100 -9.77 29.50 15.19
N ARG A 101 -8.91 28.51 14.89
CA ARG A 101 -9.30 27.11 14.82
C ARG A 101 -9.70 26.55 16.19
N GLY A 102 -8.97 26.90 17.25
CA GLY A 102 -9.33 26.52 18.62
C GLY A 102 -10.67 27.09 19.06
N ALA A 103 -10.93 28.38 18.80
CA ALA A 103 -12.22 29.00 19.11
C ALA A 103 -13.37 28.36 18.32
N MET A 104 -13.15 28.04 17.04
CA MET A 104 -14.10 27.27 16.24
C MET A 104 -14.35 25.89 16.87
N TYR A 105 -13.30 25.12 17.22
CA TYR A 105 -13.44 23.79 17.81
C TYR A 105 -14.16 23.80 19.16
N GLY A 106 -13.96 24.82 19.99
CA GLY A 106 -14.70 24.99 21.24
C GLY A 106 -16.17 25.35 21.00
N GLY A 107 -16.48 26.19 20.01
CA GLY A 107 -17.86 26.46 19.60
C GLY A 107 -18.56 25.22 19.04
N LEU A 108 -17.86 24.41 18.23
CA LEU A 108 -18.36 23.13 17.73
C LEU A 108 -18.56 22.09 18.84
N GLU A 109 -17.76 22.11 19.91
CA GLU A 109 -17.99 21.28 21.09
C GLU A 109 -19.32 21.63 21.76
N ILE A 110 -19.61 22.92 21.93
CA ILE A 110 -20.92 23.39 22.44
C ILE A 110 -22.05 22.91 21.52
N ALA A 111 -21.92 23.11 20.21
CA ALA A 111 -22.94 22.72 19.24
C ALA A 111 -23.23 21.21 19.26
N VAL A 112 -22.17 20.38 19.31
CA VAL A 112 -22.30 18.93 19.36
C VAL A 112 -22.91 18.49 20.69
N HIS A 113 -22.53 19.11 21.81
CA HIS A 113 -23.10 18.79 23.11
C HIS A 113 -24.62 19.11 23.14
N LEU A 114 -25.03 20.23 22.55
CA LEU A 114 -26.45 20.57 22.36
C LEU A 114 -27.17 19.56 21.45
N LEU A 115 -26.56 19.17 20.33
CA LEU A 115 -27.11 18.15 19.43
C LEU A 115 -27.36 16.82 20.16
N LEU A 116 -26.41 16.40 20.99
CA LEU A 116 -26.45 15.09 21.64
C LEU A 116 -27.32 15.05 22.90
N TYR A 117 -27.29 16.09 23.71
CA TYR A 117 -27.90 16.09 25.04
C TYR A 117 -29.04 17.11 25.20
N GLY A 118 -29.23 18.03 24.26
CA GLY A 118 -30.28 19.05 24.30
C GLY A 118 -30.06 20.18 25.33
N SER A 119 -29.08 20.05 26.22
CA SER A 119 -28.64 21.07 27.17
C SER A 119 -27.12 21.03 27.36
N LEU A 120 -26.55 22.03 28.03
CA LEU A 120 -25.11 22.14 28.32
C LEU A 120 -24.76 21.78 29.78
N ASP A 121 -25.68 21.19 30.53
CA ASP A 121 -25.49 21.00 31.98
C ASP A 121 -24.42 19.97 32.32
N THR A 122 -24.19 19.02 31.42
CA THR A 122 -23.15 18.00 31.54
C THR A 122 -21.87 18.35 30.79
N LEU A 123 -21.81 19.52 30.12
CA LEU A 123 -20.59 19.95 29.42
C LEU A 123 -19.52 20.34 30.44
N ALA A 124 -18.37 19.69 30.38
CA ALA A 124 -17.27 19.99 31.28
C ALA A 124 -16.52 21.26 30.86
N GLN A 125 -16.31 22.17 31.81
CA GLN A 125 -15.44 23.34 31.65
C GLN A 125 -13.95 22.94 31.57
N GLY A 126 -13.09 23.90 31.27
CA GLY A 126 -11.64 23.77 31.27
C GLY A 126 -11.00 23.73 29.89
N ARG A 127 -9.67 23.59 29.89
CA ARG A 127 -8.82 23.60 28.70
C ARG A 127 -8.89 22.27 27.93
N ARG A 128 -8.78 22.35 26.61
CA ARG A 128 -8.63 21.24 25.68
C ARG A 128 -7.48 21.55 24.74
N ASP A 129 -6.61 20.57 24.51
CA ASP A 129 -5.46 20.68 23.62
C ASP A 129 -5.50 19.53 22.60
N PRO A 130 -5.00 19.73 21.36
CA PRO A 130 -4.91 18.67 20.37
C PRO A 130 -3.84 17.64 20.76
N PHE A 131 -4.16 16.36 20.63
CA PHE A 131 -3.19 15.27 20.84
C PHE A 131 -2.20 15.14 19.69
N LEU A 132 -2.69 15.09 18.45
CA LEU A 132 -1.88 15.14 17.21
C LEU A 132 -2.00 16.50 16.54
N GLY A 133 -0.91 17.04 15.99
CA GLY A 133 -0.88 18.33 15.29
C GLY A 133 -1.32 18.27 13.83
N VAL A 134 -1.21 17.10 13.17
CA VAL A 134 -1.70 16.86 11.80
C VAL A 134 -2.80 15.80 11.83
N ARG A 135 -3.98 16.15 11.30
CA ARG A 135 -5.12 15.24 11.12
C ARG A 135 -5.64 15.47 9.71
N ASP A 136 -4.91 14.90 8.75
CA ASP A 136 -5.12 15.09 7.32
C ASP A 136 -6.02 13.99 6.75
N TYR A 137 -6.89 14.37 5.82
CA TYR A 137 -7.60 13.42 4.96
C TYR A 137 -7.06 13.47 3.53
N LYS A 138 -6.57 12.32 3.04
CA LYS A 138 -6.09 12.15 1.67
C LYS A 138 -7.24 12.03 0.68
N PHE A 139 -7.24 12.88 -0.34
CA PHE A 139 -8.23 12.94 -1.40
C PHE A 139 -7.56 12.88 -2.78
N ASN A 140 -7.81 11.82 -3.55
CA ASN A 140 -7.35 11.75 -4.95
C ASN A 140 -8.24 12.64 -5.83
N LEU A 141 -7.61 13.56 -6.58
CA LEU A 141 -8.32 14.44 -7.50
C LEU A 141 -8.82 13.61 -8.69
N PRO A 142 -10.13 13.56 -8.98
CA PRO A 142 -10.68 12.79 -10.08
C PRO A 142 -10.55 13.55 -11.41
N LEU A 143 -9.32 13.97 -11.73
CA LEU A 143 -8.96 14.76 -12.90
C LEU A 143 -8.03 13.96 -13.83
N ALA A 144 -8.07 14.29 -15.12
CA ALA A 144 -7.10 13.78 -16.08
C ALA A 144 -5.67 14.10 -15.61
N GLY A 145 -4.78 13.11 -15.64
CA GLY A 145 -3.44 13.26 -15.08
C GLY A 145 -3.28 12.73 -13.64
N THR A 146 -4.33 12.18 -13.03
CA THR A 146 -4.22 11.39 -11.78
C THR A 146 -4.04 9.92 -12.12
N GLY A 147 -2.85 9.35 -11.84
CA GLY A 147 -2.54 7.97 -12.20
C GLY A 147 -3.24 6.87 -11.38
N TYR A 148 -3.69 7.19 -10.17
CA TYR A 148 -4.22 6.22 -9.19
C TYR A 148 -5.74 6.33 -9.05
N LEU A 149 -6.46 6.07 -10.15
CA LEU A 149 -7.93 6.09 -10.22
C LEU A 149 -8.47 4.94 -11.08
N SER A 150 -9.61 4.38 -10.70
CA SER A 150 -10.38 3.49 -11.59
C SER A 150 -10.97 4.27 -12.76
N ALA A 151 -11.21 3.58 -13.88
CA ALA A 151 -11.88 4.20 -15.02
C ALA A 151 -13.29 4.68 -14.62
N GLU A 152 -14.00 3.88 -13.83
CA GLU A 152 -15.33 4.25 -13.33
C GLU A 152 -15.30 5.50 -12.43
N ALA A 153 -14.27 5.69 -11.59
CA ALA A 153 -14.16 6.88 -10.75
C ALA A 153 -13.82 8.14 -11.56
N GLU A 154 -13.02 8.00 -12.62
CA GLU A 154 -12.69 9.07 -13.56
C GLU A 154 -13.92 9.52 -14.37
N GLU A 155 -14.73 8.57 -14.84
CA GLU A 155 -16.00 8.85 -15.55
C GLU A 155 -17.06 9.49 -14.64
N ARG A 156 -17.06 9.16 -13.35
CA ARG A 156 -18.05 9.63 -12.36
C ARG A 156 -17.54 10.83 -11.55
N ASN A 157 -16.76 11.73 -12.15
CA ASN A 157 -16.16 12.85 -11.44
C ASN A 157 -17.06 14.10 -11.31
N ALA A 158 -18.29 14.10 -11.82
CA ALA A 158 -19.15 15.30 -11.86
C ALA A 158 -19.36 15.96 -10.48
N TYR A 159 -19.45 15.15 -9.41
CA TYR A 159 -19.56 15.64 -8.04
C TYR A 159 -18.36 16.49 -7.59
N PHE A 160 -17.18 16.28 -8.19
CA PHE A 160 -15.99 17.06 -7.88
C PHE A 160 -16.21 18.53 -8.17
N TYR A 161 -17.00 18.89 -9.18
CA TYR A 161 -17.31 20.27 -9.54
C TYR A 161 -18.55 20.83 -8.81
N ASP A 162 -19.23 20.02 -7.98
CA ASP A 162 -20.36 20.45 -7.16
C ASP A 162 -19.86 21.22 -5.93
N ILE A 163 -20.31 22.47 -5.77
CA ILE A 163 -19.94 23.30 -4.62
C ILE A 163 -20.61 22.78 -3.33
N GLU A 164 -21.79 22.15 -3.43
CA GLU A 164 -22.47 21.55 -2.28
C GLU A 164 -21.66 20.35 -1.73
N PHE A 165 -21.00 19.59 -2.61
CA PHE A 165 -20.11 18.51 -2.21
C PHE A 165 -18.99 19.02 -1.29
N TRP A 166 -18.22 20.01 -1.76
CA TRP A 166 -17.11 20.56 -0.99
C TRP A 166 -17.56 21.21 0.31
N GLN A 167 -18.71 21.89 0.29
CA GLN A 167 -19.27 22.46 1.52
C GLN A 167 -19.53 21.36 2.55
N ARG A 168 -20.27 20.31 2.17
CA ARG A 168 -20.60 19.22 3.10
C ARG A 168 -19.36 18.44 3.53
N PHE A 169 -18.38 18.28 2.65
CA PHE A 169 -17.11 17.63 2.96
C PHE A 169 -16.28 18.43 3.97
N PHE A 170 -16.08 19.73 3.77
CA PHE A 170 -15.31 20.56 4.70
C PHE A 170 -16.04 20.80 6.03
N GLU A 171 -17.37 20.91 6.02
CA GLU A 171 -18.15 20.91 7.27
C GLU A 171 -17.98 19.58 8.03
N MET A 172 -17.97 18.44 7.34
CA MET A 172 -17.66 17.13 7.95
C MET A 172 -16.25 17.11 8.55
N CYS A 173 -15.25 17.61 7.81
CA CYS A 173 -13.88 17.74 8.30
C CYS A 173 -13.82 18.57 9.59
N ALA A 174 -14.43 19.76 9.59
CA ALA A 174 -14.44 20.66 10.73
C ALA A 174 -15.17 20.08 11.95
N ARG A 175 -16.38 19.51 11.77
CA ARG A 175 -17.15 18.85 12.82
C ARG A 175 -16.40 17.66 13.44
N ASN A 176 -15.51 17.03 12.69
CA ASN A 176 -14.68 15.91 13.14
C ASN A 176 -13.25 16.32 13.51
N ARG A 177 -12.90 17.62 13.43
CA ARG A 177 -11.58 18.17 13.74
C ARG A 177 -10.44 17.70 12.83
N TYR A 178 -10.73 17.29 11.60
CA TYR A 178 -9.68 17.28 10.57
C TYR A 178 -9.23 18.72 10.34
N ASN A 179 -7.92 18.94 10.26
CA ASN A 179 -7.35 20.27 10.09
C ASN A 179 -6.62 20.44 8.76
N GLN A 180 -6.49 19.37 7.97
CA GLN A 180 -5.87 19.39 6.67
C GLN A 180 -6.62 18.45 5.71
N VAL A 181 -6.65 18.81 4.44
CA VAL A 181 -7.02 17.92 3.34
C VAL A 181 -5.91 17.99 2.30
N SER A 182 -5.34 16.84 1.97
CA SER A 182 -4.36 16.69 0.90
C SER A 182 -5.04 16.27 -0.40
N LEU A 183 -4.78 17.03 -1.46
CA LEU A 183 -5.31 16.82 -2.81
C LEU A 183 -4.21 16.20 -3.67
N TRP A 184 -4.42 14.95 -4.10
CA TRP A 184 -3.40 14.13 -4.73
C TRP A 184 -3.67 13.97 -6.23
N ALA A 185 -2.68 14.28 -7.06
CA ALA A 185 -2.67 14.03 -8.50
C ALA A 185 -1.24 13.84 -9.00
N SER A 186 -1.01 13.03 -10.04
CA SER A 186 0.35 12.85 -10.56
C SER A 186 0.88 14.16 -11.18
N ASN A 187 0.02 14.89 -11.90
CA ASN A 187 0.34 16.22 -12.44
C ASN A 187 -0.90 17.13 -12.46
N PRO A 188 -1.15 17.91 -11.40
CA PRO A 188 -2.30 18.82 -11.35
C PRO A 188 -2.04 20.16 -12.05
N TRP A 189 -0.80 20.49 -12.40
CA TRP A 189 -0.39 21.87 -12.67
C TRP A 189 -1.11 22.51 -13.86
N PHE A 190 -1.32 21.76 -14.95
CA PHE A 190 -1.98 22.28 -16.15
C PHE A 190 -3.49 22.50 -16.00
N HIS A 191 -4.09 22.02 -14.89
CA HIS A 191 -5.46 22.35 -14.50
C HIS A 191 -5.53 23.59 -13.61
N MET A 192 -4.42 23.97 -12.98
CA MET A 192 -4.41 24.92 -11.86
C MET A 192 -3.66 26.21 -12.16
N VAL A 193 -2.64 26.22 -13.03
CA VAL A 193 -1.76 27.40 -13.13
C VAL A 193 -1.32 27.70 -14.55
N ARG A 194 -1.07 28.99 -14.79
CA ARG A 194 -0.37 29.47 -15.99
C ARG A 194 1.13 29.51 -15.71
N VAL A 195 1.88 28.60 -16.32
CA VAL A 195 3.35 28.57 -16.20
C VAL A 195 3.95 29.60 -17.16
N LYS A 196 4.08 30.86 -16.70
CA LYS A 196 4.42 32.02 -17.57
C LYS A 196 5.70 31.86 -18.39
N LYS A 197 6.70 31.17 -17.83
CA LYS A 197 7.97 30.89 -18.52
C LYS A 197 7.84 29.86 -19.64
N TYR A 198 6.83 29.00 -19.56
CA TYR A 198 6.58 27.87 -20.46
C TYR A 198 5.11 27.85 -20.94
N PRO A 199 4.64 28.89 -21.65
CA PRO A 199 3.25 28.98 -22.08
C PRO A 199 2.84 27.84 -23.01
N GLU A 200 3.78 27.23 -23.73
CA GLU A 200 3.56 26.03 -24.55
C GLU A 200 3.08 24.81 -23.74
N GLY A 201 3.29 24.80 -22.42
CA GLY A 201 2.89 23.69 -21.56
C GLY A 201 1.40 23.67 -21.23
N GLN A 202 0.66 24.75 -21.51
CA GLN A 202 -0.76 24.83 -21.23
C GLN A 202 -1.55 23.81 -22.07
N GLN A 203 -2.47 23.08 -21.44
CA GLN A 203 -3.31 22.07 -22.12
C GLN A 203 -4.74 22.54 -22.37
N LEU A 204 -5.30 23.27 -21.42
CA LEU A 204 -6.66 23.77 -21.47
C LEU A 204 -6.72 25.08 -22.26
N SER A 205 -7.88 25.39 -22.83
CA SER A 205 -8.12 26.74 -23.35
C SER A 205 -8.04 27.78 -22.22
N ASP A 206 -7.85 29.05 -22.57
CA ASP A 206 -7.79 30.12 -21.56
C ASP A 206 -9.09 30.20 -20.74
N GLU A 207 -10.25 30.02 -21.38
CA GLU A 207 -11.56 30.02 -20.72
C GLU A 207 -11.69 28.85 -19.73
N GLU A 208 -11.29 27.64 -20.11
CA GLU A 208 -11.33 26.47 -19.23
C GLU A 208 -10.36 26.61 -18.05
N LEU A 209 -9.15 27.11 -18.30
CA LEU A 209 -8.16 27.31 -17.24
C LEU A 209 -8.60 28.41 -16.26
N ASP A 210 -9.14 29.54 -16.75
CA ASP A 210 -9.66 30.60 -15.88
C ASP A 210 -10.83 30.11 -15.04
N LYS A 211 -11.71 29.29 -15.62
CA LYS A 211 -12.80 28.64 -14.89
C LYS A 211 -12.26 27.72 -13.79
N ASN A 212 -11.24 26.91 -14.09
CA ASN A 212 -10.61 26.04 -13.10
C ASN A 212 -9.91 26.83 -12.00
N ILE A 213 -9.18 27.90 -12.33
CA ILE A 213 -8.51 28.77 -11.35
C ILE A 213 -9.55 29.37 -10.39
N ALA A 214 -10.62 29.96 -10.92
CA ALA A 214 -11.70 30.50 -10.11
C ALA A 214 -12.37 29.44 -9.23
N TYR A 215 -12.51 28.22 -9.77
CA TYR A 215 -13.05 27.08 -9.04
C TYR A 215 -12.15 26.65 -7.86
N PHE A 216 -10.84 26.49 -8.09
CA PHE A 216 -9.88 26.11 -7.06
C PHE A 216 -9.78 27.17 -5.94
N HIS A 217 -9.75 28.46 -6.29
CA HIS A 217 -9.84 29.52 -5.28
C HIS A 217 -11.09 29.38 -4.41
N LYS A 218 -12.26 29.15 -5.04
CA LYS A 218 -13.51 29.02 -4.31
C LYS A 218 -13.49 27.86 -3.32
N ILE A 219 -13.02 26.68 -3.72
CA ILE A 219 -12.97 25.52 -2.81
C ILE A 219 -11.88 25.68 -1.73
N PHE A 220 -10.75 26.35 -2.02
CA PHE A 220 -9.71 26.56 -1.02
C PHE A 220 -10.10 27.63 0.02
N GLN A 221 -10.79 28.69 -0.41
CA GLN A 221 -11.38 29.67 0.50
C GLN A 221 -12.48 29.03 1.36
N MET A 222 -13.26 28.12 0.79
CA MET A 222 -14.24 27.34 1.55
C MET A 222 -13.58 26.43 2.59
N ALA A 223 -12.47 25.76 2.26
CA ALA A 223 -11.71 24.97 3.22
C ALA A 223 -11.23 25.84 4.40
N GLN A 224 -10.66 27.01 4.10
CA GLN A 224 -10.22 27.96 5.14
C GLN A 224 -11.36 28.47 6.01
N ALA A 225 -12.53 28.74 5.41
CA ALA A 225 -13.74 29.13 6.14
C ALA A 225 -14.21 28.06 7.14
N HIS A 226 -13.78 26.81 6.98
CA HIS A 226 -14.05 25.69 7.88
C HIS A 226 -12.81 25.28 8.70
N GLY A 227 -11.76 26.12 8.70
CA GLY A 227 -10.54 25.87 9.45
C GLY A 227 -9.71 24.68 8.95
N VAL A 228 -9.86 24.31 7.67
CA VAL A 228 -9.15 23.21 7.01
C VAL A 228 -8.06 23.76 6.08
N ASP A 229 -6.83 23.30 6.29
CA ASP A 229 -5.68 23.65 5.46
C ASP A 229 -5.64 22.78 4.19
N ILE A 230 -5.28 23.38 3.06
CA ILE A 230 -5.09 22.65 1.80
C ILE A 230 -3.62 22.28 1.61
N CYS A 231 -3.39 21.00 1.36
CA CYS A 231 -2.12 20.45 0.91
C CYS A 231 -2.24 19.99 -0.56
N ILE A 232 -1.32 20.40 -1.44
CA ILE A 232 -1.24 19.83 -2.79
C ILE A 232 -0.16 18.77 -2.81
N PHE A 233 -0.52 17.56 -3.25
CA PHE A 233 0.36 16.40 -3.26
C PHE A 233 0.54 15.82 -4.66
N THR A 234 1.79 15.51 -5.02
CA THR A 234 2.16 15.09 -6.38
C THR A 234 3.01 13.83 -6.46
N TRP A 235 3.08 13.23 -7.66
CA TRP A 235 4.05 12.19 -8.02
C TRP A 235 5.03 12.72 -9.07
N ASN A 236 6.13 12.01 -9.29
CA ASN A 236 7.19 12.46 -10.20
C ASN A 236 7.77 11.30 -11.03
N VAL A 237 8.33 11.55 -12.23
CA VAL A 237 8.35 12.84 -12.94
C VAL A 237 7.24 12.87 -13.98
N TYR A 238 6.33 13.85 -13.84
CA TYR A 238 5.21 14.07 -14.75
C TYR A 238 5.22 15.53 -15.21
N VAL A 239 5.08 15.73 -16.51
CA VAL A 239 4.97 17.06 -17.15
C VAL A 239 3.73 17.10 -18.02
N SER A 240 3.31 18.28 -18.47
CA SER A 240 2.14 18.33 -19.35
C SER A 240 2.47 17.70 -20.72
N PRO A 241 1.52 16.97 -21.34
CA PRO A 241 1.70 16.43 -22.68
C PRO A 241 2.13 17.46 -23.73
N ASN A 242 1.61 18.70 -23.67
CA ASN A 242 2.00 19.75 -24.62
C ASN A 242 3.46 20.18 -24.44
N PHE A 243 3.92 20.30 -23.18
CA PHE A 243 5.33 20.57 -22.88
C PHE A 243 6.22 19.44 -23.38
N ALA A 244 5.86 18.19 -23.08
CA ALA A 244 6.61 17.02 -23.53
C ALA A 244 6.73 16.98 -25.07
N ALA A 245 5.62 17.18 -25.78
CA ALA A 245 5.59 17.19 -27.24
C ALA A 245 6.46 18.33 -27.81
N ARG A 246 6.35 19.55 -27.26
CA ARG A 246 7.07 20.72 -27.76
C ARG A 246 8.59 20.61 -27.61
N HIS A 247 9.05 19.89 -26.58
CA HIS A 247 10.46 19.70 -26.25
C HIS A 247 10.98 18.30 -26.62
N ASN A 248 10.21 17.50 -27.37
CA ASN A 248 10.55 16.15 -27.81
C ASN A 248 10.94 15.20 -26.66
N LEU A 249 10.31 15.36 -25.49
CA LEU A 249 10.53 14.50 -24.34
C LEU A 249 9.75 13.19 -24.54
N ARG A 250 10.41 12.05 -24.29
CA ARG A 250 9.74 10.75 -24.37
C ARG A 250 8.85 10.54 -23.16
N THR A 251 7.59 10.19 -23.39
CA THR A 251 6.63 9.84 -22.33
C THR A 251 6.32 8.34 -22.31
N VAL A 252 5.95 7.81 -21.14
CA VAL A 252 5.36 6.48 -21.00
C VAL A 252 3.85 6.59 -21.16
N GLY A 253 3.23 5.54 -21.71
CA GLY A 253 1.78 5.44 -21.89
C GLY A 253 1.00 5.12 -20.61
N ASP A 254 1.48 5.55 -19.43
CA ASP A 254 0.62 5.53 -18.25
C ASP A 254 -0.47 6.62 -18.38
N LYS A 255 -1.62 6.46 -17.72
CA LYS A 255 -2.73 7.41 -17.79
C LYS A 255 -2.34 8.85 -17.41
N ALA A 256 -1.24 9.01 -16.68
CA ALA A 256 -0.75 10.27 -16.15
C ALA A 256 0.30 10.97 -17.04
N GLY A 257 0.84 10.31 -18.08
CA GLY A 257 1.79 10.90 -19.02
C GLY A 257 3.20 11.11 -18.47
N GLY A 258 3.72 10.14 -17.71
CA GLY A 258 5.06 10.23 -17.10
C GLY A 258 6.19 10.34 -18.13
N ILE A 259 7.32 10.98 -17.79
CA ILE A 259 8.52 10.98 -18.65
C ILE A 259 9.19 9.60 -18.62
N ALA A 260 9.53 9.03 -19.78
CA ALA A 260 10.04 7.66 -19.92
C ALA A 260 11.56 7.50 -19.68
N SER A 261 12.36 8.50 -20.01
CA SER A 261 13.83 8.42 -19.96
C SER A 261 14.38 9.06 -18.69
N GLY A 262 15.31 8.39 -18.02
CA GLY A 262 16.07 9.00 -16.93
C GLY A 262 16.73 10.31 -17.35
N THR A 263 17.46 10.36 -18.47
CA THR A 263 18.22 11.56 -18.88
C THR A 263 17.35 12.80 -19.03
N ASP A 264 16.15 12.62 -19.57
CA ASP A 264 15.20 13.71 -19.78
C ASP A 264 14.61 14.18 -18.45
N GLN A 265 14.30 13.23 -17.54
CA GLN A 265 13.73 13.50 -16.21
C GLN A 265 14.59 14.46 -15.38
N TRP A 266 15.92 14.41 -15.49
CA TRP A 266 16.83 15.29 -14.73
C TRP A 266 17.49 16.40 -15.57
N SER A 267 17.00 16.66 -16.78
CA SER A 267 17.48 17.79 -17.59
C SER A 267 17.22 19.13 -16.90
N GLU A 268 18.09 20.13 -17.14
CA GLU A 268 17.89 21.48 -16.61
C GLU A 268 16.53 22.08 -17.01
N LEU A 269 16.07 21.75 -18.22
CA LEU A 269 14.76 22.15 -18.75
C LEU A 269 13.61 21.61 -17.88
N VAL A 270 13.63 20.31 -17.56
CA VAL A 270 12.55 19.68 -16.76
C VAL A 270 12.62 20.12 -15.30
N LEU A 271 13.83 20.23 -14.73
CA LEU A 271 14.01 20.77 -13.38
C LEU A 271 13.44 22.18 -13.25
N ASP A 272 13.74 23.05 -14.21
CA ASP A 272 13.26 24.42 -14.19
C ASP A 272 11.74 24.51 -14.44
N TYR A 273 11.20 23.75 -15.40
CA TYR A 273 9.75 23.67 -15.62
C TYR A 273 9.00 23.27 -14.35
N MET A 274 9.45 22.23 -13.64
CA MET A 274 8.80 21.79 -12.41
C MET A 274 8.92 22.81 -11.28
N ALA A 275 10.08 23.47 -11.14
CA ALA A 275 10.24 24.57 -10.18
C ALA A 275 9.31 25.75 -10.49
N GLU A 276 9.12 26.08 -11.77
CA GLU A 276 8.19 27.12 -12.20
C GLU A 276 6.72 26.74 -11.96
N CYS A 277 6.33 25.48 -12.18
CA CYS A 277 4.99 25.00 -11.82
C CYS A 277 4.69 25.21 -10.33
N VAL A 278 5.61 24.79 -9.46
CA VAL A 278 5.48 24.95 -8.01
C VAL A 278 5.43 26.42 -7.61
N LYS A 279 6.32 27.23 -8.19
CA LYS A 279 6.37 28.68 -7.95
C LYS A 279 5.05 29.36 -8.34
N GLU A 280 4.57 29.15 -9.57
CA GLU A 280 3.32 29.78 -10.02
C GLU A 280 2.11 29.28 -9.23
N ALA A 281 2.07 28.01 -8.79
CA ALA A 281 1.00 27.52 -7.91
C ALA A 281 0.97 28.23 -6.55
N LEU A 282 2.13 28.48 -5.96
CA LEU A 282 2.21 29.20 -4.69
C LEU A 282 1.91 30.69 -4.81
N LEU A 283 2.13 31.29 -5.98
CA LEU A 283 1.77 32.69 -6.26
C LEU A 283 0.29 32.84 -6.60
N GLU A 284 -0.27 31.93 -7.39
CA GLU A 284 -1.68 31.91 -7.77
C GLU A 284 -2.55 31.66 -6.54
N TYR A 285 -2.21 30.65 -5.72
CA TYR A 285 -3.02 30.22 -4.58
C TYR A 285 -2.34 30.51 -3.23
N PRO A 286 -2.52 31.72 -2.64
CA PRO A 286 -2.12 31.99 -1.26
C PRO A 286 -2.81 31.07 -0.25
N GLU A 287 -3.88 30.39 -0.66
CA GLU A 287 -4.64 29.45 0.14
C GLU A 287 -3.95 28.10 0.37
N ILE A 288 -3.03 27.69 -0.52
CA ILE A 288 -2.22 26.47 -0.31
C ILE A 288 -1.36 26.67 0.94
N LYS A 289 -1.53 25.83 1.96
CA LYS A 289 -0.79 25.93 3.22
C LYS A 289 0.35 24.93 3.32
N VAL A 290 0.27 23.82 2.61
CA VAL A 290 1.29 22.77 2.62
C VAL A 290 1.51 22.28 1.19
N LEU A 291 2.76 21.94 0.86
CA LEU A 291 3.06 21.19 -0.35
C LEU A 291 3.58 19.82 0.02
N GLY A 292 3.22 18.81 -0.77
CA GLY A 292 3.73 17.48 -0.62
C GLY A 292 4.07 16.80 -1.93
N THR A 293 4.95 15.82 -1.86
CA THR A 293 5.33 15.07 -3.06
C THR A 293 5.86 13.68 -2.76
N THR A 294 5.73 12.80 -3.75
CA THR A 294 6.27 11.45 -3.77
C THR A 294 7.59 11.44 -4.57
N PRO A 295 8.70 10.97 -4.00
CA PRO A 295 9.95 10.65 -4.71
C PRO A 295 9.84 9.45 -5.69
N GLY A 296 8.78 9.41 -6.50
CA GLY A 296 8.40 8.28 -7.34
C GLY A 296 7.00 8.45 -7.92
N GLU A 297 6.38 7.43 -8.52
CA GLU A 297 6.93 6.10 -8.86
C GLU A 297 7.57 6.07 -10.26
N ASN A 298 7.53 7.20 -10.97
CA ASN A 298 8.10 7.33 -12.31
C ASN A 298 9.48 8.03 -12.30
N MET A 299 10.21 8.00 -11.18
CA MET A 299 11.58 8.50 -11.11
C MET A 299 12.56 7.35 -11.38
N ARG A 300 13.27 7.40 -12.52
CA ARG A 300 14.22 6.36 -12.96
C ARG A 300 15.66 6.80 -12.64
N MET A 301 15.91 7.11 -11.37
CA MET A 301 17.19 7.64 -10.88
C MET A 301 17.61 7.01 -9.54
N SER A 302 18.87 7.19 -9.14
CA SER A 302 19.35 6.75 -7.82
C SER A 302 18.71 7.58 -6.71
N ALA A 303 18.56 7.01 -5.51
CA ALA A 303 17.93 7.69 -4.38
C ALA A 303 18.55 9.07 -4.04
N ALA A 304 19.88 9.19 -4.07
CA ALA A 304 20.56 10.47 -3.89
C ALA A 304 20.14 11.51 -4.94
N ARG A 305 20.05 11.10 -6.20
CA ARG A 305 19.58 11.96 -7.29
C ARG A 305 18.09 12.28 -7.13
N THR A 306 17.28 11.34 -6.64
CA THR A 306 15.86 11.56 -6.35
C THR A 306 15.67 12.69 -5.35
N SER A 307 16.33 12.64 -4.18
CA SER A 307 16.19 13.69 -3.16
C SER A 307 16.76 15.03 -3.64
N GLU A 308 17.87 15.03 -4.38
CA GLU A 308 18.40 16.24 -5.02
C GLU A 308 17.41 16.85 -6.03
N TRP A 309 16.78 16.02 -6.86
CA TRP A 309 15.80 16.45 -7.86
C TRP A 309 14.59 17.10 -7.18
N ILE A 310 14.08 16.53 -6.08
CA ILE A 310 13.00 17.13 -5.29
C ILE A 310 13.42 18.49 -4.74
N ALA A 311 14.64 18.62 -4.20
CA ALA A 311 15.15 19.90 -3.71
C ALA A 311 15.24 20.96 -4.83
N LYS A 312 15.77 20.57 -6.00
CA LYS A 312 15.94 21.46 -7.16
C LYS A 312 14.65 21.86 -7.87
N THR A 313 13.53 21.22 -7.53
CA THR A 313 12.21 21.48 -8.13
C THR A 313 11.27 22.10 -7.09
N TYR A 314 10.87 21.34 -6.07
CA TYR A 314 9.89 21.78 -5.09
C TYR A 314 10.44 22.83 -4.13
N LEU A 315 11.58 22.57 -3.48
CA LEU A 315 12.14 23.55 -2.54
C LEU A 315 12.61 24.81 -3.26
N GLU A 316 13.16 24.66 -4.45
CA GLU A 316 13.51 25.80 -5.30
C GLU A 316 12.27 26.59 -5.75
N GLY A 317 11.17 25.94 -6.13
CA GLY A 317 9.90 26.60 -6.45
C GLY A 317 9.31 27.35 -5.25
N ILE A 318 9.35 26.76 -4.06
CA ILE A 318 8.98 27.41 -2.79
C ILE A 318 9.84 28.66 -2.60
N ARG A 319 11.17 28.54 -2.68
CA ARG A 319 12.10 29.65 -2.53
C ARG A 319 11.83 30.78 -3.54
N ARG A 320 11.62 30.43 -4.82
CA ARG A 320 11.30 31.40 -5.89
C ARG A 320 9.98 32.11 -5.68
N SER A 321 9.00 31.48 -5.01
CA SER A 321 7.71 32.10 -4.70
C SER A 321 7.80 33.16 -3.59
N GLY A 322 8.89 33.17 -2.81
CA GLY A 322 9.06 34.01 -1.63
C GLY A 322 8.23 33.59 -0.41
N ARG A 323 7.49 32.47 -0.51
CA ARG A 323 6.71 31.90 0.60
C ARG A 323 7.52 30.84 1.34
N ASN A 324 7.23 30.67 2.64
CA ASN A 324 7.71 29.54 3.42
C ASN A 324 6.52 28.65 3.81
N VAL A 325 6.28 27.58 3.06
CA VAL A 325 5.20 26.60 3.33
C VAL A 325 5.81 25.31 3.86
N PRO A 326 5.22 24.63 4.87
CA PRO A 326 5.60 23.28 5.24
C PRO A 326 5.68 22.33 4.05
N PHE A 327 6.65 21.41 4.08
CA PHE A 327 6.88 20.47 3.00
C PHE A 327 6.72 19.02 3.48
N ASN A 328 5.81 18.26 2.87
CA ASN A 328 5.58 16.86 3.17
C ASN A 328 6.24 15.96 2.11
N ILE A 329 7.19 15.13 2.52
CA ILE A 329 7.92 14.23 1.63
C ILE A 329 7.57 12.79 1.96
N ARG A 330 7.15 12.00 0.96
CA ARG A 330 6.95 10.56 1.18
C ARG A 330 8.28 9.82 1.23
N TYR A 331 8.37 8.83 2.09
CA TYR A 331 9.50 7.89 2.10
C TYR A 331 9.61 7.06 0.80
N TRP A 332 8.49 6.89 0.08
CA TRP A 332 8.35 5.99 -1.06
C TRP A 332 9.18 6.44 -2.27
N GLY A 333 10.33 5.78 -2.46
CA GLY A 333 11.31 6.08 -3.52
C GLY A 333 12.51 6.94 -3.07
N GLY A 334 12.50 7.40 -1.81
CA GLY A 334 13.64 8.09 -1.19
C GLY A 334 14.54 7.16 -0.37
N GLN A 335 15.51 7.76 0.33
CA GLN A 335 16.34 7.13 1.36
C GLN A 335 16.50 8.05 2.57
N PRO A 336 16.66 7.52 3.81
CA PRO A 336 16.65 8.34 5.02
C PRO A 336 17.74 9.42 5.02
N LYS A 337 19.00 9.04 4.78
CA LYS A 337 20.14 9.97 4.80
C LYS A 337 20.01 11.06 3.73
N GLU A 338 19.68 10.68 2.51
CA GLU A 338 19.57 11.57 1.37
C GLU A 338 18.41 12.56 1.55
N THR A 339 17.29 12.09 2.13
CA THR A 339 16.14 12.95 2.48
C THR A 339 16.52 13.96 3.56
N GLN A 340 17.25 13.52 4.58
CA GLN A 340 17.75 14.40 5.62
C GLN A 340 18.68 15.48 5.07
N GLU A 341 19.66 15.10 4.25
CA GLU A 341 20.67 16.03 3.70
C GLU A 341 20.09 17.01 2.68
N TRP A 342 19.22 16.55 1.77
CA TRP A 342 18.72 17.36 0.66
C TRP A 342 17.42 18.09 0.95
N ILE A 343 16.60 17.59 1.88
CA ILE A 343 15.27 18.14 2.16
C ILE A 343 15.22 18.72 3.56
N ALA A 344 15.24 17.88 4.60
CA ALA A 344 15.00 18.34 5.98
C ALA A 344 16.11 19.24 6.54
N GLY A 345 17.34 19.13 6.02
CA GLY A 345 18.45 20.04 6.34
C GLY A 345 18.40 21.38 5.61
N LYS A 346 17.51 21.55 4.63
CA LYS A 346 17.43 22.76 3.78
C LYS A 346 16.09 23.48 3.85
N HIS A 347 15.09 22.86 4.45
CA HIS A 347 13.75 23.41 4.60
C HIS A 347 13.18 23.06 5.97
N SER A 348 12.35 23.93 6.53
CA SER A 348 11.64 23.66 7.79
C SER A 348 10.34 24.48 7.86
N PRO A 349 9.23 23.88 8.31
CA PRO A 349 9.11 22.48 8.76
C PRO A 349 9.02 21.49 7.60
N VAL A 350 9.50 20.26 7.84
CA VAL A 350 9.38 19.10 6.94
C VAL A 350 8.65 17.98 7.65
N TYR A 351 7.67 17.39 6.96
CA TYR A 351 6.94 16.20 7.39
C TYR A 351 7.38 14.99 6.57
N LEU A 352 7.67 13.86 7.22
CA LEU A 352 7.87 12.59 6.54
C LEU A 352 6.54 11.84 6.51
N ASP A 353 5.98 11.61 5.31
CA ASP A 353 4.88 10.67 5.10
C ASP A 353 5.40 9.23 4.95
N ILE A 354 5.09 8.38 5.92
CA ILE A 354 5.48 6.96 5.96
C ILE A 354 4.29 6.06 6.31
N LYS A 355 4.17 4.95 5.58
CA LYS A 355 3.07 3.98 5.76
C LYS A 355 3.12 3.32 7.15
N TYR A 356 2.00 3.35 7.85
CA TYR A 356 1.88 2.81 9.21
C TYR A 356 1.95 1.29 9.24
N ASN A 357 1.05 0.64 8.49
CA ASN A 357 0.95 -0.81 8.31
C ASN A 357 0.86 -1.14 6.82
N GLY A 358 1.85 -0.70 6.05
CA GLY A 358 1.79 -0.78 4.60
C GLY A 358 0.53 -0.09 4.06
N GLU A 359 -0.27 -0.82 3.29
CA GLU A 359 -1.50 -0.29 2.68
C GLU A 359 -2.78 -0.72 3.40
N SER A 360 -2.61 -1.24 4.62
CA SER A 360 -3.65 -1.96 5.35
C SER A 360 -3.80 -1.43 6.79
N MET A 361 -4.17 -0.17 6.95
CA MET A 361 -4.22 0.52 8.27
C MET A 361 -5.13 -0.15 9.32
N TYR A 362 -6.06 -1.01 8.90
CA TYR A 362 -6.99 -1.70 9.77
C TYR A 362 -6.48 -3.03 10.30
N SER A 363 -5.28 -3.48 9.93
CA SER A 363 -4.76 -4.76 10.40
C SER A 363 -4.46 -4.76 11.89
N ASP A 364 -3.53 -3.92 12.33
CA ASP A 364 -3.04 -3.91 13.70
C ASP A 364 -2.97 -2.49 14.26
N THR A 365 -3.08 -2.37 15.59
CA THR A 365 -2.88 -1.12 16.29
C THR A 365 -1.41 -0.80 16.50
N LYS A 366 -0.51 -1.80 16.39
CA LYS A 366 0.95 -1.60 16.35
C LYS A 366 1.41 -1.14 14.95
N PRO A 367 2.42 -0.26 14.85
CA PRO A 367 3.01 0.11 13.57
C PRO A 367 3.92 -1.02 13.06
N HIS A 368 3.65 -1.48 11.84
CA HIS A 368 4.42 -2.45 11.08
C HIS A 368 4.93 -1.77 9.82
N PHE A 369 6.03 -1.02 9.97
CA PHE A 369 6.66 -0.34 8.86
C PHE A 369 7.87 -1.14 8.37
N TYR A 370 8.12 -1.06 7.06
CA TYR A 370 9.32 -1.59 6.46
C TYR A 370 10.27 -0.44 6.20
N ASP A 371 11.54 -0.57 6.59
CA ASP A 371 12.63 0.37 6.26
C ASP A 371 12.97 0.29 4.76
N TYR A 372 11.96 0.55 3.93
CA TYR A 372 11.99 0.42 2.50
C TYR A 372 13.07 1.32 1.92
N ASN A 373 13.88 0.76 1.02
CA ASN A 373 15.06 1.38 0.40
C ASN A 373 16.13 1.89 1.39
N ALA A 374 15.96 1.76 2.70
CA ALA A 374 16.97 2.18 3.66
C ALA A 374 18.21 1.28 3.54
N PRO A 375 19.41 1.85 3.38
CA PRO A 375 20.65 1.08 3.45
C PRO A 375 20.80 0.40 4.82
N GLU A 376 21.55 -0.70 4.87
CA GLU A 376 21.85 -1.41 6.13
C GLU A 376 22.38 -0.45 7.20
N GLY A 377 21.80 -0.51 8.39
CA GLY A 377 22.14 0.35 9.52
C GLY A 377 21.50 1.75 9.51
N GLN A 378 20.65 2.07 8.52
CA GLN A 378 19.84 3.30 8.51
C GLN A 378 18.37 2.99 8.77
N SER A 379 17.67 3.97 9.33
CA SER A 379 16.21 3.90 9.51
C SER A 379 15.55 5.25 9.25
N TRP A 380 14.35 5.20 8.68
CA TRP A 380 13.50 6.37 8.50
C TRP A 380 13.05 6.99 9.82
N LEU A 381 13.02 6.20 10.90
CA LEU A 381 12.54 6.60 12.22
C LEU A 381 13.67 6.82 13.25
N ALA A 382 14.91 6.99 12.79
CA ALA A 382 16.04 7.27 13.66
C ALA A 382 15.89 8.64 14.37
N GLU A 383 16.33 8.74 15.63
CA GLU A 383 16.24 9.97 16.44
C GLU A 383 17.07 11.13 15.87
N SER A 384 18.05 10.85 15.00
CA SER A 384 18.91 11.87 14.38
C SER A 384 18.21 12.69 13.27
N GLN A 385 16.99 12.31 12.89
CA GLN A 385 16.25 12.94 11.81
C GLN A 385 15.58 14.25 12.30
N THR A 386 15.51 15.27 11.44
CA THR A 386 14.97 16.60 11.81
C THR A 386 13.56 16.87 11.27
N TYR A 387 12.98 15.92 10.55
CA TYR A 387 11.59 15.97 10.10
C TYR A 387 10.65 15.37 11.16
N GLU A 388 9.39 15.81 11.15
CA GLU A 388 8.32 15.25 11.99
C GLU A 388 7.58 14.16 11.20
N VAL A 389 7.28 13.01 11.83
CA VAL A 389 6.61 11.90 11.15
C VAL A 389 5.11 12.16 11.06
N VAL A 390 4.55 12.06 9.87
CA VAL A 390 3.09 12.01 9.63
C VAL A 390 2.78 10.63 9.08
N TRP A 391 2.07 9.83 9.88
CA TRP A 391 1.79 8.45 9.52
C TRP A 391 0.74 8.36 8.40
N HIS A 392 1.06 7.67 7.31
CA HIS A 392 0.08 7.30 6.30
C HIS A 392 -0.78 6.14 6.80
N LEU A 393 -2.01 6.46 7.16
CA LEU A 393 -3.06 5.49 7.45
C LEU A 393 -3.78 5.16 6.14
N ARG A 394 -3.18 4.23 5.38
CA ARG A 394 -3.69 3.75 4.08
C ARG A 394 -4.86 2.80 4.28
N ASN A 395 -6.05 3.16 3.79
CA ASN A 395 -7.23 2.29 3.77
C ASN A 395 -7.42 1.64 2.40
N ASP A 396 -6.72 0.54 2.11
CA ASP A 396 -6.88 -0.19 0.84
C ASP A 396 -7.40 -1.64 1.03
N ASN A 397 -8.12 -1.92 2.13
CA ASN A 397 -8.78 -3.22 2.33
C ASN A 397 -10.29 -3.15 2.59
N LEU A 398 -10.83 -2.00 3.04
CA LEU A 398 -12.23 -1.83 3.45
C LEU A 398 -12.87 -0.65 2.71
N PHE A 399 -13.83 -0.92 1.83
CA PHE A 399 -14.41 0.08 0.92
C PHE A 399 -15.92 0.17 0.99
N LEU A 400 -16.60 -0.95 1.17
CA LEU A 400 -18.06 -1.03 1.01
C LEU A 400 -18.74 -1.14 2.35
N LEU A 401 -18.27 -2.00 3.26
CA LEU A 401 -18.99 -2.25 4.50
C LEU A 401 -18.69 -1.17 5.55
N ARG A 402 -19.67 -0.87 6.41
CA ARG A 402 -19.50 0.08 7.50
C ARG A 402 -18.56 -0.50 8.57
N TRP A 403 -17.57 0.27 8.96
CA TRP A 403 -16.65 -0.07 10.04
C TRP A 403 -16.67 1.00 11.14
N GLY A 404 -16.60 0.56 12.40
CA GLY A 404 -16.44 1.46 13.53
C GLY A 404 -16.06 0.77 14.83
N ARG A 405 -14.79 0.91 15.22
CA ARG A 405 -14.24 0.46 16.51
C ARG A 405 -13.39 1.56 17.16
N PRO A 406 -13.95 2.40 18.05
CA PRO A 406 -13.21 3.52 18.65
C PRO A 406 -11.93 3.07 19.37
N GLN A 407 -11.96 1.95 20.10
CA GLN A 407 -10.79 1.46 20.84
C GLN A 407 -9.59 1.16 19.94
N PHE A 408 -9.81 0.53 18.78
CA PHE A 408 -8.75 0.26 17.80
C PHE A 408 -8.08 1.56 17.35
N ALA A 409 -8.89 2.55 16.96
CA ALA A 409 -8.38 3.86 16.53
C ALA A 409 -7.67 4.63 17.65
N ARG A 410 -8.13 4.52 18.92
CA ARG A 410 -7.43 5.12 20.08
C ARG A 410 -6.00 4.62 20.19
N GLU A 411 -5.81 3.31 20.05
CA GLU A 411 -4.49 2.69 20.14
C GLU A 411 -3.60 3.09 18.98
N VAL A 412 -4.11 3.08 17.75
CA VAL A 412 -3.38 3.57 16.56
C VAL A 412 -2.96 5.03 16.75
N VAL A 413 -3.89 5.90 17.14
CA VAL A 413 -3.62 7.34 17.37
C VAL A 413 -2.54 7.54 18.43
N ARG A 414 -2.61 6.83 19.57
CA ARG A 414 -1.57 6.92 20.60
C ARG A 414 -0.22 6.45 20.08
N ASN A 415 -0.19 5.41 19.27
CA ASN A 415 1.04 4.93 18.63
C ASN A 415 1.56 5.91 17.56
N CYS A 416 0.69 6.68 16.90
CA CYS A 416 1.09 7.73 15.96
C CYS A 416 1.89 8.86 16.63
N LYS A 417 1.88 8.99 17.97
CA LYS A 417 2.70 9.97 18.70
C LYS A 417 4.15 9.51 18.92
N LYS A 418 4.43 8.22 18.74
CA LYS A 418 5.79 7.65 18.85
C LYS A 418 6.66 8.10 17.67
N TYR A 419 7.98 7.93 17.79
CA TYR A 419 8.95 8.19 16.72
C TYR A 419 8.89 9.62 16.12
N HIS A 420 8.84 10.66 16.96
CA HIS A 420 8.63 12.04 16.54
C HIS A 420 7.37 12.23 15.69
N GLY A 421 6.33 11.45 15.99
CA GLY A 421 5.07 11.46 15.27
C GLY A 421 4.21 12.67 15.60
N GLY A 422 3.98 13.50 14.58
CA GLY A 422 3.18 14.71 14.63
C GLY A 422 1.72 14.54 14.31
N GLY A 423 1.38 13.43 13.64
CA GLY A 423 0.02 13.16 13.24
C GLY A 423 -0.12 12.06 12.22
N PHE A 424 -1.23 12.10 11.50
CA PHE A 424 -1.52 11.17 10.42
C PHE A 424 -2.12 11.87 9.21
N LEU A 425 -2.02 11.19 8.08
CA LEU A 425 -2.89 11.40 6.94
C LEU A 425 -3.62 10.09 6.62
N VAL A 426 -4.95 10.14 6.60
CA VAL A 426 -5.82 8.97 6.43
C VAL A 426 -6.55 9.02 5.09
N GLY A 427 -6.59 7.89 4.38
CA GLY A 427 -7.32 7.80 3.12
C GLY A 427 -6.88 6.62 2.27
N SER A 428 -7.50 6.49 1.10
CA SER A 428 -7.30 5.37 0.17
C SER A 428 -6.64 5.83 -1.14
N GLU A 429 -6.01 4.92 -1.89
CA GLU A 429 -5.75 5.13 -3.34
C GLU A 429 -6.99 4.72 -4.16
N ILE A 430 -7.88 3.90 -3.59
CA ILE A 430 -8.98 3.21 -4.28
C ILE A 430 -10.31 3.95 -4.05
N GLU A 431 -10.62 4.24 -2.78
CA GLU A 431 -11.86 4.89 -2.40
C GLU A 431 -11.71 6.42 -2.48
N ILE A 432 -12.60 7.06 -3.23
CA ILE A 432 -12.79 8.52 -3.20
C ILE A 432 -14.10 8.80 -2.45
N PRO A 433 -14.13 9.73 -1.49
CA PRO A 433 -15.33 10.00 -0.71
C PRO A 433 -16.36 10.84 -1.48
N GLY A 434 -16.59 10.53 -2.76
CA GLY A 434 -17.55 11.19 -3.66
C GLY A 434 -18.99 10.73 -3.47
N GLU A 435 -19.79 10.78 -4.54
CA GLU A 435 -21.16 10.24 -4.54
C GLU A 435 -21.19 8.74 -4.22
N ASP A 436 -22.24 8.30 -3.54
CA ASP A 436 -22.51 6.86 -3.42
C ASP A 436 -23.02 6.32 -4.76
N TYR A 437 -22.12 5.68 -5.51
CA TYR A 437 -22.39 5.08 -6.82
C TYR A 437 -22.53 3.56 -6.76
N VAL A 438 -22.26 2.93 -5.62
CA VAL A 438 -22.20 1.46 -5.49
C VAL A 438 -23.50 0.85 -4.97
N SER A 439 -24.34 1.64 -4.31
CA SER A 439 -25.59 1.13 -3.77
C SER A 439 -26.74 1.14 -4.79
N ARG A 440 -27.66 0.18 -4.64
CA ARG A 440 -28.77 -0.03 -5.58
C ARG A 440 -29.83 1.09 -5.55
N PRO A 441 -30.54 1.35 -6.66
CA PRO A 441 -31.60 2.36 -6.73
C PRO A 441 -32.64 2.27 -5.60
N GLU A 442 -33.01 1.07 -5.15
CA GLU A 442 -33.97 0.87 -4.07
C GLU A 442 -33.42 1.31 -2.71
N VAL A 443 -32.12 1.10 -2.47
CA VAL A 443 -31.42 1.66 -1.30
C VAL A 443 -31.32 3.17 -1.43
N MET A 444 -31.01 3.65 -2.63
CA MET A 444 -30.91 5.07 -2.94
C MET A 444 -32.24 5.81 -2.72
N ALA A 445 -33.38 5.17 -2.99
CA ALA A 445 -34.70 5.79 -2.81
C ALA A 445 -35.10 6.00 -1.35
N ARG A 446 -34.48 5.28 -0.39
CA ARG A 446 -34.85 5.30 1.03
C ARG A 446 -33.77 5.85 1.97
N ARG A 447 -32.58 6.16 1.45
CA ARG A 447 -31.44 6.65 2.23
C ARG A 447 -31.58 8.11 2.67
N ASN A 448 -30.72 8.54 3.60
CA ASN A 448 -30.57 9.93 4.03
C ASN A 448 -29.15 10.49 3.79
N TRP A 449 -28.32 9.82 2.99
CA TRP A 449 -26.99 10.29 2.58
C TRP A 449 -26.94 10.53 1.08
N LYS A 450 -26.01 11.39 0.61
CA LYS A 450 -25.68 11.55 -0.81
C LYS A 450 -24.27 11.02 -1.09
N TYR A 451 -23.33 11.31 -0.20
CA TYR A 451 -21.90 11.03 -0.39
C TYR A 451 -21.41 9.88 0.51
N MET A 452 -20.31 9.24 0.10
CA MET A 452 -19.72 8.11 0.82
C MET A 452 -19.28 8.49 2.25
N PHE A 453 -18.77 9.70 2.48
CA PHE A 453 -18.39 10.13 3.83
C PHE A 453 -19.57 10.27 4.80
N GLU A 454 -20.77 10.47 4.30
CA GLU A 454 -22.00 10.56 5.10
C GLU A 454 -22.55 9.18 5.43
N ARG A 455 -22.40 8.24 4.49
CA ARG A 455 -22.69 6.83 4.68
C ARG A 455 -21.77 6.21 5.74
N HIS A 456 -20.47 6.51 5.65
CA HIS A 456 -19.41 6.05 6.54
C HIS A 456 -19.11 7.05 7.68
N TRP A 457 -20.10 7.85 8.09
CA TRP A 457 -19.94 8.95 9.05
C TRP A 457 -19.15 8.58 10.32
N LEU A 458 -19.38 7.37 10.85
CA LEU A 458 -18.73 6.90 12.07
C LEU A 458 -17.22 6.73 11.87
N ARG A 459 -16.79 6.21 10.72
CA ARG A 459 -15.38 6.06 10.36
C ARG A 459 -14.66 7.41 10.36
N PHE A 460 -15.26 8.40 9.71
CA PHE A 460 -14.69 9.76 9.66
C PHE A 460 -14.65 10.41 11.05
N MET A 461 -15.71 10.23 11.84
CA MET A 461 -15.80 10.76 13.21
C MET A 461 -14.75 10.15 14.13
N ILE A 462 -14.60 8.81 14.13
CA ILE A 462 -13.63 8.09 14.97
C ILE A 462 -12.22 8.64 14.73
N TRP A 463 -11.75 8.67 13.48
CA TRP A 463 -10.38 9.07 13.18
C TRP A 463 -10.11 10.55 13.51
N GLY A 464 -11.00 11.46 13.09
CA GLY A 464 -10.81 12.89 13.36
C GLY A 464 -10.89 13.23 14.84
N ARG A 465 -11.95 12.76 15.53
CA ARG A 465 -12.20 13.09 16.95
C ARG A 465 -11.14 12.50 17.86
N LEU A 466 -10.75 11.23 17.64
CA LEU A 466 -9.72 10.59 18.45
C LEU A 466 -8.33 11.13 18.13
N GLY A 467 -8.05 11.53 16.88
CA GLY A 467 -6.83 12.24 16.52
C GLY A 467 -6.64 13.54 17.32
N TYR A 468 -7.74 14.24 17.64
CA TYR A 468 -7.71 15.40 18.51
C TYR A 468 -7.64 15.01 20.00
N ASN A 469 -8.43 14.03 20.44
CA ASN A 469 -8.43 13.56 21.83
C ASN A 469 -8.68 12.04 21.90
N PRO A 470 -7.65 11.21 22.13
CA PRO A 470 -7.79 9.76 22.20
C PRO A 470 -8.51 9.29 23.48
N ASP A 471 -8.74 10.16 24.45
CA ASP A 471 -9.40 9.84 25.72
C ASP A 471 -10.92 10.07 25.69
N LEU A 472 -11.49 10.46 24.54
CA LEU A 472 -12.94 10.57 24.40
C LEU A 472 -13.62 9.22 24.71
N PRO A 473 -14.68 9.20 25.54
CA PRO A 473 -15.34 7.96 25.94
C PRO A 473 -16.21 7.38 24.83
N ASP A 474 -16.42 6.06 24.85
CA ASP A 474 -17.35 5.36 23.94
C ASP A 474 -18.77 5.92 24.01
N ALA A 475 -19.18 6.42 25.18
CA ALA A 475 -20.50 7.04 25.39
C ALA A 475 -20.79 8.21 24.43
N LEU A 476 -19.77 8.92 23.94
CA LEU A 476 -19.95 9.96 22.92
C LEU A 476 -20.42 9.36 21.59
N PHE A 477 -19.72 8.33 21.11
CA PHE A 477 -20.03 7.65 19.85
C PHE A 477 -21.35 6.89 19.93
N GLU A 478 -21.62 6.23 21.06
CA GLU A 478 -22.90 5.61 21.37
C GLU A 478 -24.04 6.64 21.28
N ARG A 479 -23.85 7.83 21.87
CA ARG A 479 -24.89 8.87 21.87
C ARG A 479 -25.24 9.35 20.45
N HIS A 480 -24.26 9.40 19.54
CA HIS A 480 -24.54 9.68 18.13
C HIS A 480 -25.47 8.64 17.49
N PHE A 481 -25.30 7.35 17.80
CA PHE A 481 -26.25 6.32 17.35
C PHE A 481 -27.63 6.50 17.97
N GLN A 482 -27.70 6.83 19.26
CA GLN A 482 -28.98 7.04 19.96
C GLN A 482 -29.79 8.20 19.38
N VAL A 483 -29.14 9.34 19.10
CA VAL A 483 -29.81 10.48 18.46
C VAL A 483 -30.29 10.12 17.05
N ARG A 484 -29.54 9.28 16.34
CA ARG A 484 -29.79 8.95 14.94
C ARG A 484 -30.84 7.87 14.74
N PHE A 485 -30.92 6.89 15.64
CA PHE A 485 -31.77 5.69 15.52
C PHE A 485 -32.73 5.46 16.70
N GLY A 486 -32.67 6.28 17.76
CA GLY A 486 -33.39 6.09 19.01
C GLY A 486 -32.53 5.42 20.10
N ASP A 487 -32.83 5.66 21.37
CA ASP A 487 -31.93 5.30 22.50
C ASP A 487 -31.64 3.79 22.61
N GLU A 488 -32.63 2.93 22.42
CA GLU A 488 -32.43 1.48 22.49
C GLU A 488 -31.73 0.94 21.24
N VAL A 489 -32.29 1.22 20.07
CA VAL A 489 -31.75 0.75 18.78
C VAL A 489 -30.32 1.26 18.59
N GLY A 490 -30.07 2.53 18.90
CA GLY A 490 -28.75 3.14 18.79
C GLY A 490 -27.69 2.44 19.66
N ARG A 491 -28.03 2.09 20.91
CA ARG A 491 -27.11 1.32 21.78
C ARG A 491 -26.76 -0.04 21.21
N ARG A 492 -27.77 -0.75 20.70
CA ARG A 492 -27.59 -2.07 20.06
C ARG A 492 -26.72 -1.97 18.80
N LEU A 493 -26.99 -0.99 17.94
CA LEU A 493 -26.19 -0.77 16.73
C LEU A 493 -24.75 -0.36 17.03
N PHE A 494 -24.51 0.44 18.08
CA PHE A 494 -23.16 0.77 18.50
C PHE A 494 -22.42 -0.46 19.06
N ALA A 495 -23.08 -1.28 19.88
CA ALA A 495 -22.52 -2.54 20.37
C ALA A 495 -22.20 -3.51 19.21
N ALA A 496 -23.12 -3.65 18.26
CA ALA A 496 -22.92 -4.43 17.04
C ALA A 496 -21.74 -3.91 16.20
N SER A 497 -21.63 -2.58 16.01
CA SER A 497 -20.50 -1.96 15.30
C SER A 497 -19.17 -2.27 15.99
N ASN A 498 -19.12 -2.20 17.32
CA ASN A 498 -17.91 -2.52 18.07
C ASN A 498 -17.49 -3.98 17.87
N ALA A 499 -18.41 -4.93 18.03
CA ALA A 499 -18.09 -6.35 17.83
C ALA A 499 -17.67 -6.65 16.38
N ALA A 500 -18.41 -6.12 15.40
CA ALA A 500 -18.10 -6.28 13.98
C ALA A 500 -16.75 -5.64 13.60
N GLY A 501 -16.42 -4.51 14.23
CA GLY A 501 -15.21 -3.74 13.95
C GLY A 501 -13.91 -4.46 14.28
N ASP A 502 -13.93 -5.55 15.05
CA ASP A 502 -12.74 -6.37 15.36
C ASP A 502 -12.56 -7.56 14.38
N ILE A 503 -13.55 -7.86 13.53
CA ILE A 503 -13.52 -9.02 12.61
C ILE A 503 -12.47 -8.83 11.51
N PHE A 504 -12.53 -7.73 10.76
CA PHE A 504 -11.56 -7.48 9.68
C PHE A 504 -10.14 -7.24 10.19
N PRO A 505 -9.90 -6.48 11.28
CA PRO A 505 -8.56 -6.38 11.87
C PRO A 505 -7.97 -7.74 12.27
N LEU A 506 -8.74 -8.61 12.93
CA LEU A 506 -8.25 -9.94 13.27
C LEU A 506 -7.98 -10.80 12.02
N SER A 507 -8.84 -10.71 11.01
CA SER A 507 -8.67 -11.43 9.74
C SER A 507 -7.42 -10.98 8.99
N LEU A 508 -7.16 -9.66 8.91
CA LEU A 508 -6.00 -9.09 8.26
C LEU A 508 -4.67 -9.40 8.98
N ARG A 509 -4.65 -9.48 10.32
CA ARG A 509 -3.46 -9.91 11.07
C ARG A 509 -3.12 -11.37 10.83
N PHE A 510 -4.15 -12.21 10.65
CA PHE A 510 -3.98 -13.63 10.42
C PHE A 510 -3.65 -13.97 8.95
N HIS A 511 -4.28 -13.26 8.01
CA HIS A 511 -4.08 -13.38 6.57
C HIS A 511 -3.49 -12.08 6.01
N TRP A 512 -2.21 -11.88 6.26
CA TRP A 512 -1.52 -10.61 6.04
C TRP A 512 -0.87 -10.49 4.66
N ASN A 513 -1.03 -9.31 4.04
CA ASN A 513 -0.20 -8.85 2.93
C ASN A 513 0.04 -7.34 3.06
N TYR A 514 1.21 -6.88 2.64
CA TYR A 514 1.69 -5.53 2.93
C TYR A 514 1.24 -4.44 1.94
N MET A 515 1.08 -4.74 0.64
CA MET A 515 0.93 -3.74 -0.42
C MET A 515 -0.52 -3.57 -0.92
N ASN A 516 -0.77 -2.47 -1.65
CA ASN A 516 -2.06 -2.23 -2.30
C ASN A 516 -2.42 -3.35 -3.26
N GLY A 517 -3.72 -3.63 -3.30
CA GLY A 517 -4.24 -4.68 -4.14
C GLY A 517 -4.05 -6.06 -3.52
N ASP A 518 -3.08 -6.28 -2.62
CA ASP A 518 -2.76 -7.63 -2.12
C ASP A 518 -3.88 -8.30 -1.33
N THR A 519 -4.73 -7.53 -0.65
CA THR A 519 -5.88 -8.06 0.08
C THR A 519 -7.04 -7.07 0.12
N PHE A 520 -8.12 -7.36 -0.60
CA PHE A 520 -9.45 -6.79 -0.37
C PHE A 520 -10.26 -7.74 0.51
N ILE A 521 -10.25 -7.48 1.82
CA ILE A 521 -10.75 -8.43 2.83
C ILE A 521 -12.27 -8.54 2.86
N GLU A 522 -13.02 -7.55 2.37
CA GLU A 522 -14.49 -7.69 2.29
C GLU A 522 -14.90 -8.71 1.22
N GLY A 523 -14.11 -8.84 0.15
CA GLY A 523 -14.36 -9.75 -0.97
C GLY A 523 -13.54 -11.04 -0.94
N ASN A 524 -12.65 -11.23 0.05
CA ASN A 524 -11.65 -12.32 0.05
C ASN A 524 -10.83 -12.36 -1.25
N LEU A 525 -10.44 -11.18 -1.77
CA LEU A 525 -9.72 -11.05 -3.04
C LEU A 525 -8.30 -10.53 -2.82
N GLY A 526 -7.41 -10.86 -3.76
CA GLY A 526 -6.09 -10.28 -3.88
C GLY A 526 -5.17 -11.09 -4.82
N PRO A 527 -4.13 -10.46 -5.38
CA PRO A 527 -2.97 -11.15 -5.91
C PRO A 527 -2.17 -11.74 -4.74
N TRP A 528 -1.70 -12.98 -4.89
CA TRP A 528 -0.86 -13.58 -3.86
C TRP A 528 0.57 -13.03 -3.92
N ASN A 529 1.01 -12.36 -2.87
CA ASN A 529 2.30 -11.64 -2.82
C ASN A 529 3.46 -12.48 -2.23
N THR A 530 3.34 -13.80 -2.13
CA THR A 530 4.53 -14.63 -1.92
C THR A 530 5.30 -14.70 -3.23
N GLY A 531 6.64 -14.70 -3.18
CA GLY A 531 7.52 -14.63 -4.37
C GLY A 531 7.31 -15.74 -5.42
N ALA A 532 6.46 -16.71 -5.13
CA ALA A 532 6.07 -17.82 -5.98
C ALA A 532 4.75 -17.58 -6.77
N GLY A 533 4.06 -16.45 -6.55
CA GLY A 533 2.82 -16.04 -7.25
C GLY A 533 3.00 -15.00 -8.38
N ARG A 534 4.22 -14.82 -8.93
CA ARG A 534 4.55 -13.71 -9.87
C ARG A 534 3.57 -13.55 -11.06
N GLY A 535 2.93 -14.62 -11.53
CA GLY A 535 1.94 -14.56 -12.62
C GLY A 535 0.56 -14.00 -12.23
N ARG A 536 0.23 -13.94 -10.92
CA ARG A 536 -1.04 -13.37 -10.44
C ARG A 536 -0.88 -11.98 -9.82
N ASN A 537 0.33 -11.41 -9.83
CA ASN A 537 0.57 -10.06 -9.32
C ASN A 537 -0.17 -9.02 -10.17
N TYR A 538 -0.80 -8.02 -9.56
CA TYR A 538 -1.55 -6.99 -10.28
C TYR A 538 -0.69 -6.23 -11.31
N ARG A 539 0.63 -6.16 -11.12
CA ARG A 539 1.58 -5.52 -12.06
C ARG A 539 1.87 -6.35 -13.30
N PHE A 540 1.57 -7.65 -13.28
CA PHE A 540 1.77 -8.58 -14.40
C PHE A 540 0.45 -9.21 -14.86
N TYR A 541 -0.69 -8.65 -14.42
CA TYR A 541 -2.01 -9.15 -14.75
C TYR A 541 -2.25 -9.08 -16.26
N ASN A 542 -2.48 -10.25 -16.84
CA ASN A 542 -3.03 -10.39 -18.18
C ASN A 542 -4.51 -10.78 -18.07
N PRO A 543 -5.46 -9.92 -18.50
CA PRO A 543 -6.88 -10.24 -18.51
C PRO A 543 -7.24 -11.49 -19.34
N GLN A 544 -6.33 -11.93 -20.22
CA GLN A 544 -6.49 -13.11 -21.05
C GLN A 544 -6.10 -14.43 -20.36
N GLU A 545 -5.54 -14.40 -19.14
CA GLU A 545 -5.01 -15.59 -18.45
C GLU A 545 -5.96 -16.24 -17.41
N GLU A 546 -7.23 -15.81 -17.33
CA GLU A 546 -8.32 -16.46 -16.55
C GLU A 546 -8.00 -16.86 -15.07
N THR A 547 -6.99 -16.29 -14.41
CA THR A 547 -6.75 -16.61 -12.99
C THR A 547 -7.66 -15.77 -12.09
N SER A 548 -8.56 -16.43 -11.37
CA SER A 548 -9.37 -15.84 -10.30
C SER A 548 -8.48 -15.12 -9.26
N ARG A 549 -8.93 -13.95 -8.78
CA ARG A 549 -8.31 -13.19 -7.68
C ARG A 549 -8.81 -13.60 -6.30
N PHE A 550 -9.66 -14.62 -6.22
CA PHE A 550 -10.16 -15.11 -4.94
C PHE A 550 -9.04 -15.80 -4.16
N HIS A 551 -8.88 -15.45 -2.89
CA HIS A 551 -7.98 -16.19 -1.99
C HIS A 551 -8.67 -17.50 -1.59
N ASP A 552 -8.40 -18.56 -2.33
CA ASP A 552 -8.90 -19.90 -2.08
C ASP A 552 -8.34 -20.48 -0.76
N VAL A 553 -8.79 -21.67 -0.39
CA VAL A 553 -8.36 -22.33 0.86
C VAL A 553 -6.86 -22.64 0.87
N LEU A 554 -6.22 -22.85 -0.30
CA LEU A 554 -4.79 -23.06 -0.41
C LEU A 554 -4.03 -21.78 -0.03
N GLU A 555 -4.42 -20.62 -0.55
CA GLU A 555 -3.79 -19.36 -0.15
C GLU A 555 -3.88 -19.13 1.36
N TRP A 556 -5.02 -19.44 1.99
CA TRP A 556 -5.19 -19.34 3.45
C TRP A 556 -4.30 -20.31 4.25
N MET A 557 -4.04 -21.52 3.73
CA MET A 557 -3.12 -22.47 4.36
C MET A 557 -1.68 -21.95 4.43
N PHE A 558 -1.27 -21.14 3.45
CA PHE A 558 0.12 -20.75 3.20
C PHE A 558 0.39 -19.26 3.32
N ASN A 559 -0.55 -18.46 3.81
CA ASN A 559 -0.30 -17.03 3.96
C ASN A 559 0.51 -16.71 5.23
N HIS A 560 1.12 -15.53 5.24
CA HIS A 560 1.81 -14.99 6.39
C HIS A 560 0.83 -14.35 7.38
N THR A 561 1.18 -14.40 8.66
CA THR A 561 0.61 -13.52 9.68
C THR A 561 1.40 -12.21 9.69
N ILE A 562 0.84 -11.16 10.28
CA ILE A 562 1.49 -9.86 10.34
C ILE A 562 2.80 -9.89 11.15
N ASP A 563 2.80 -10.68 12.24
CA ASP A 563 3.91 -10.89 13.15
C ASP A 563 3.78 -12.22 13.90
N ASP A 564 4.68 -12.44 14.87
CA ASP A 564 4.77 -13.65 15.69
C ASP A 564 3.75 -13.70 16.85
N ASP A 565 2.87 -12.70 17.02
CA ASP A 565 1.74 -12.80 17.96
C ASP A 565 0.71 -13.83 17.49
N TYR A 566 0.84 -14.32 16.25
CA TYR A 566 -0.03 -15.29 15.61
C TYR A 566 0.79 -16.41 14.99
N GLN A 567 0.28 -17.64 15.11
CA GLN A 567 0.82 -18.78 14.40
C GLN A 567 0.06 -18.96 13.09
N ASN A 568 0.74 -18.90 11.94
CA ASN A 568 0.09 -19.33 10.70
C ASN A 568 -0.21 -20.84 10.72
N ILE A 569 -1.06 -21.26 9.79
CA ILE A 569 -1.60 -22.63 9.74
C ILE A 569 -0.49 -23.67 9.55
N ALA A 570 0.41 -23.46 8.58
CA ALA A 570 1.47 -24.40 8.28
C ALA A 570 2.45 -24.57 9.45
N GLN A 571 2.83 -23.47 10.12
CA GLN A 571 3.67 -23.49 11.33
C GLN A 571 3.01 -24.22 12.48
N TYR A 572 1.75 -23.88 12.78
CA TYR A 572 0.98 -24.50 13.84
C TYR A 572 0.89 -26.02 13.67
N VAL A 573 0.43 -26.50 12.51
CA VAL A 573 0.28 -27.93 12.25
C VAL A 573 1.62 -28.66 12.37
N THR A 574 2.68 -28.08 11.82
CA THR A 574 4.02 -28.68 11.89
C THR A 574 4.52 -28.78 13.32
N ALA A 575 4.33 -27.72 14.12
CA ALA A 575 4.71 -27.73 15.53
C ALA A 575 3.92 -28.77 16.34
N GLN A 576 2.61 -28.88 16.11
CA GLN A 576 1.76 -29.90 16.76
C GLN A 576 2.27 -31.32 16.48
N LEU A 577 2.60 -31.64 15.22
CA LEU A 577 3.13 -32.95 14.84
C LEU A 577 4.51 -33.25 15.43
N GLN A 578 5.29 -32.20 15.72
CA GLN A 578 6.60 -32.32 16.36
C GLN A 578 6.51 -32.31 17.90
N GLY A 579 5.30 -32.21 18.48
CA GLY A 579 5.12 -32.04 19.93
C GLY A 579 5.74 -30.73 20.46
N LYS A 580 5.85 -29.71 19.60
CA LYS A 580 6.38 -28.39 19.96
C LYS A 580 5.24 -27.42 20.25
N THR A 581 5.49 -26.54 21.21
CA THR A 581 4.62 -25.38 21.48
C THR A 581 5.28 -24.13 20.91
N LEU A 582 4.54 -23.39 20.09
CA LEU A 582 4.96 -22.08 19.59
C LEU A 582 4.29 -20.97 20.41
N PRO A 583 4.91 -19.78 20.52
CA PRO A 583 4.24 -18.59 21.05
C PRO A 583 3.15 -18.10 20.10
N GLY A 584 2.35 -17.13 20.54
CA GLY A 584 1.29 -16.53 19.72
C GLY A 584 -0.02 -17.32 19.69
N MET A 585 -1.06 -16.70 19.15
CA MET A 585 -2.41 -17.24 19.04
C MET A 585 -2.47 -18.32 17.95
N THR A 586 -3.08 -19.46 18.26
CA THR A 586 -3.24 -20.55 17.28
C THR A 586 -4.32 -20.23 16.26
N PRO A 587 -4.31 -20.86 15.07
CA PRO A 587 -5.38 -20.73 14.09
C PRO A 587 -6.79 -21.02 14.65
N GLY A 588 -6.90 -22.03 15.51
CA GLY A 588 -8.17 -22.36 16.17
C GLY A 588 -8.66 -21.24 17.09
N GLN A 589 -7.77 -20.65 17.88
CA GLN A 589 -8.11 -19.51 18.74
C GLN A 589 -8.51 -18.27 17.93
N VAL A 590 -7.88 -18.03 16.77
CA VAL A 590 -8.29 -16.96 15.85
C VAL A 590 -9.70 -17.21 15.33
N ALA A 591 -10.00 -18.43 14.86
CA ALA A 591 -11.33 -18.80 14.37
C ALA A 591 -12.40 -18.65 15.47
N ASP A 592 -12.12 -19.08 16.69
CA ASP A 592 -13.04 -18.95 17.82
C ASP A 592 -13.34 -17.48 18.17
N ARG A 593 -12.34 -16.60 18.08
CA ARG A 593 -12.53 -15.16 18.31
C ARG A 593 -13.35 -14.51 17.19
N LEU A 594 -13.07 -14.83 15.93
CA LEU A 594 -13.86 -14.35 14.79
C LEU A 594 -15.32 -14.76 14.93
N GLU A 595 -15.57 -16.02 15.30
CA GLU A 595 -16.92 -16.52 15.55
C GLU A 595 -17.59 -15.80 16.72
N ALA A 596 -16.90 -15.58 17.83
CA ALA A 596 -17.44 -14.86 18.98
C ALA A 596 -17.86 -13.42 18.62
N TYR A 597 -17.01 -12.68 17.91
CA TYR A 597 -17.33 -11.32 17.44
C TYR A 597 -18.53 -11.32 16.49
N ALA A 598 -18.59 -12.28 15.56
CA ALA A 598 -19.71 -12.40 14.64
C ALA A 598 -21.03 -12.73 15.35
N ARG A 599 -21.03 -13.68 16.29
CA ARG A 599 -22.21 -14.06 17.06
C ARG A 599 -22.71 -12.93 17.95
N GLU A 600 -21.81 -12.20 18.60
CA GLU A 600 -22.17 -11.00 19.38
C GLU A 600 -22.80 -9.93 18.48
N THR A 601 -22.21 -9.68 17.31
CA THR A 601 -22.77 -8.74 16.33
C THR A 601 -24.19 -9.13 15.94
N ILE A 602 -24.41 -10.38 15.54
CA ILE A 602 -25.73 -10.89 15.15
C ILE A 602 -26.72 -10.79 16.32
N ALA A 603 -26.32 -11.16 17.53
CA ALA A 603 -27.18 -11.07 18.72
C ALA A 603 -27.63 -9.63 19.01
N GLN A 604 -26.73 -8.64 18.89
CA GLN A 604 -27.08 -7.24 19.08
C GLN A 604 -28.02 -6.74 17.97
N LEU A 605 -27.80 -7.15 16.71
CA LEU A 605 -28.67 -6.80 15.59
C LEU A 605 -30.05 -7.44 15.71
N ASP A 606 -30.14 -8.71 16.09
CA ASP A 606 -31.42 -9.42 16.22
C ASP A 606 -32.24 -8.91 17.42
N ALA A 607 -31.57 -8.31 18.41
CA ALA A 607 -32.21 -7.63 19.54
C ALA A 607 -32.63 -6.19 19.23
N THR A 608 -32.46 -5.70 18.00
CA THR A 608 -33.01 -4.40 17.58
C THR A 608 -34.50 -4.52 17.25
N SER A 609 -35.23 -3.43 17.49
CA SER A 609 -36.65 -3.29 17.19
C SER A 609 -36.85 -2.29 16.04
N PRO A 610 -37.06 -2.73 14.79
CA PRO A 610 -37.25 -1.85 13.64
C PRO A 610 -38.36 -0.80 13.82
N GLU A 611 -39.41 -1.14 14.58
CA GLU A 611 -40.54 -0.28 14.92
C GLU A 611 -40.22 0.83 15.92
N ARG A 612 -39.09 0.72 16.63
CA ARG A 612 -38.58 1.72 17.59
C ARG A 612 -37.53 2.66 16.98
N VAL A 613 -37.22 2.50 15.70
CA VAL A 613 -36.25 3.33 14.99
C VAL A 613 -36.76 4.76 14.90
N VAL A 614 -35.95 5.71 15.38
CA VAL A 614 -36.12 7.14 15.12
C VAL A 614 -35.28 7.52 13.89
N GLY A 615 -35.71 8.51 13.11
CA GLY A 615 -34.93 9.00 11.97
C GLY A 615 -35.08 8.15 10.70
N SER A 616 -34.00 7.95 9.95
CA SER A 616 -34.05 7.27 8.65
C SER A 616 -34.11 5.75 8.81
N HIS A 617 -35.26 5.17 8.48
CA HIS A 617 -35.41 3.72 8.44
C HIS A 617 -34.54 3.06 7.34
N GLY A 618 -34.34 3.75 6.20
CA GLY A 618 -33.46 3.23 5.14
C GLY A 618 -32.00 3.15 5.55
N GLU A 619 -31.52 4.13 6.34
CA GLU A 619 -30.18 4.06 6.93
C GLU A 619 -30.05 2.96 7.97
N TYR A 620 -31.06 2.81 8.84
CA TYR A 620 -31.10 1.72 9.80
C TYR A 620 -30.95 0.36 9.11
N LEU A 621 -31.77 0.09 8.09
CA LEU A 621 -31.71 -1.17 7.34
C LEU A 621 -30.35 -1.40 6.69
N SER A 622 -29.77 -0.36 6.10
CA SER A 622 -28.45 -0.46 5.45
C SER A 622 -27.33 -0.69 6.48
N THR A 623 -27.45 -0.10 7.67
CA THR A 623 -26.50 -0.31 8.77
C THR A 623 -26.58 -1.73 9.32
N VAL A 624 -27.81 -2.25 9.53
CA VAL A 624 -28.02 -3.63 9.96
C VAL A 624 -27.46 -4.61 8.93
N ASP A 625 -27.75 -4.41 7.64
CA ASP A 625 -27.28 -5.29 6.58
C ASP A 625 -25.74 -5.28 6.46
N ASP A 626 -25.07 -4.12 6.56
CA ASP A 626 -23.61 -4.05 6.49
C ASP A 626 -22.90 -4.71 7.68
N LEU A 627 -23.41 -4.48 8.90
CA LEU A 627 -22.88 -5.11 10.10
C LEU A 627 -23.15 -6.61 10.09
N ARG A 628 -24.31 -7.05 9.60
CA ARG A 628 -24.64 -8.47 9.44
C ARG A 628 -23.74 -9.12 8.38
N ALA A 629 -23.51 -8.47 7.24
CA ALA A 629 -22.57 -8.96 6.24
C ALA A 629 -21.15 -9.14 6.82
N THR A 630 -20.68 -8.16 7.61
CA THR A 630 -19.39 -8.25 8.30
C THR A 630 -19.34 -9.43 9.28
N ALA A 631 -20.41 -9.66 10.05
CA ALA A 631 -20.52 -10.81 10.95
C ALA A 631 -20.47 -12.14 10.20
N TYR A 632 -21.23 -12.30 9.12
CA TYR A 632 -21.21 -13.53 8.33
C TYR A 632 -19.89 -13.72 7.58
N MET A 633 -19.17 -12.65 7.20
CA MET A 633 -17.79 -12.74 6.75
C MET A 633 -16.85 -13.25 7.85
N GLY A 634 -17.05 -12.84 9.11
CA GLY A 634 -16.32 -13.39 10.25
C GLY A 634 -16.56 -14.89 10.45
N LEU A 635 -17.82 -15.35 10.34
CA LEU A 635 -18.15 -16.78 10.38
C LEU A 635 -17.56 -17.55 9.19
N TYR A 636 -17.61 -16.96 7.99
CA TYR A 636 -16.97 -17.52 6.80
C TYR A 636 -15.48 -17.75 7.03
N TYR A 637 -14.76 -16.74 7.52
CA TYR A 637 -13.32 -16.86 7.79
C TYR A 637 -13.01 -17.83 8.92
N ALA A 638 -13.80 -17.86 10.00
CA ALA A 638 -13.62 -18.83 11.08
C ALA A 638 -13.69 -20.28 10.57
N GLU A 639 -14.72 -20.60 9.78
CA GLU A 639 -14.88 -21.94 9.20
C GLU A 639 -13.83 -22.23 8.12
N LYS A 640 -13.44 -21.24 7.31
CA LYS A 640 -12.37 -21.39 6.32
C LYS A 640 -11.02 -21.68 6.96
N ILE A 641 -10.67 -21.00 8.05
CA ILE A 641 -9.44 -21.28 8.83
C ILE A 641 -9.47 -22.71 9.37
N ARG A 642 -10.58 -23.16 9.96
CA ARG A 642 -10.72 -24.55 10.48
C ARG A 642 -10.58 -25.58 9.36
N GLY A 643 -11.20 -25.32 8.21
CA GLY A 643 -11.06 -26.16 7.01
C GLY A 643 -9.62 -26.22 6.51
N ALA A 644 -8.93 -25.08 6.42
CA ALA A 644 -7.53 -24.98 6.02
C ALA A 644 -6.59 -25.72 6.99
N VAL A 645 -6.82 -25.63 8.31
CA VAL A 645 -6.07 -26.39 9.32
C VAL A 645 -6.25 -27.90 9.11
N ALA A 646 -7.49 -28.36 8.90
CA ALA A 646 -7.76 -29.77 8.63
C ALA A 646 -7.08 -30.25 7.33
N LEU A 647 -7.13 -29.46 6.25
CA LEU A 647 -6.38 -29.77 5.02
C LEU A 647 -4.87 -29.81 5.23
N MET A 648 -4.36 -28.91 6.06
CA MET A 648 -2.94 -28.88 6.38
C MET A 648 -2.53 -30.13 7.17
N PHE A 649 -3.36 -30.61 8.10
CA PHE A 649 -3.16 -31.92 8.74
C PHE A 649 -3.26 -33.08 7.74
N LEU A 650 -4.23 -33.07 6.80
CA LEU A 650 -4.35 -34.10 5.76
C LEU A 650 -3.07 -34.19 4.92
N LEU A 651 -2.56 -33.06 4.42
CA LEU A 651 -1.31 -33.02 3.67
C LEU A 651 -0.16 -33.59 4.47
N ALA A 652 -0.12 -33.21 5.73
CA ALA A 652 0.96 -33.49 6.66
C ALA A 652 1.02 -34.97 7.10
N THR A 653 -0.13 -35.59 7.35
CA THR A 653 -0.21 -36.93 7.96
C THR A 653 -0.70 -38.00 7.00
N GLY A 654 -1.46 -37.63 5.97
CA GLY A 654 -2.24 -38.55 5.14
C GLY A 654 -3.48 -39.11 5.84
N ASP A 655 -3.89 -38.53 6.96
CA ASP A 655 -5.12 -38.91 7.66
C ASP A 655 -6.36 -38.45 6.90
N GLU A 656 -7.00 -39.38 6.19
CA GLU A 656 -8.20 -39.13 5.39
C GLU A 656 -9.41 -38.65 6.23
N ALA A 657 -9.45 -38.88 7.55
CA ALA A 657 -10.50 -38.30 8.39
C ALA A 657 -10.49 -36.76 8.35
N ARG A 658 -9.30 -36.16 8.19
CA ARG A 658 -9.11 -34.71 8.06
C ARG A 658 -9.70 -34.14 6.77
N ARG A 659 -9.80 -34.95 5.71
CA ARG A 659 -10.51 -34.55 4.49
C ARG A 659 -11.99 -34.31 4.78
N ALA A 660 -12.64 -35.25 5.47
CA ALA A 660 -14.06 -35.14 5.78
C ALA A 660 -14.34 -33.92 6.69
N GLU A 661 -13.47 -33.70 7.68
CA GLU A 661 -13.50 -32.52 8.54
C GLU A 661 -13.36 -31.21 7.75
N ALA A 662 -12.36 -31.12 6.87
CA ALA A 662 -12.15 -29.96 6.01
C ALA A 662 -13.36 -29.66 5.12
N VAL A 663 -13.92 -30.69 4.47
CA VAL A 663 -15.12 -30.55 3.63
C VAL A 663 -16.31 -30.02 4.45
N ALA A 664 -16.53 -30.53 5.66
CA ALA A 664 -17.64 -30.09 6.51
C ALA A 664 -17.50 -28.62 6.92
N HIS A 665 -16.30 -28.18 7.28
CA HIS A 665 -16.03 -26.77 7.60
C HIS A 665 -16.20 -25.86 6.37
N LEU A 666 -15.66 -26.24 5.21
CA LEU A 666 -15.78 -25.44 3.99
C LEU A 666 -17.23 -25.37 3.46
N GLN A 667 -18.06 -26.40 3.71
CA GLN A 667 -19.50 -26.34 3.45
C GLN A 667 -20.21 -25.29 4.31
N LYS A 668 -19.90 -25.22 5.62
CA LYS A 668 -20.43 -24.16 6.50
C LYS A 668 -19.92 -22.78 6.11
N ALA A 669 -18.65 -22.67 5.73
CA ALA A 669 -18.10 -21.44 5.20
C ALA A 669 -18.92 -20.97 3.99
N LEU A 670 -19.18 -21.85 3.01
CA LEU A 670 -20.01 -21.52 1.86
C LEU A 670 -21.44 -21.05 2.23
N GLU A 671 -22.07 -21.67 3.24
CA GLU A 671 -23.37 -21.22 3.73
C GLU A 671 -23.32 -19.78 4.23
N HIS A 672 -22.28 -19.42 5.00
CA HIS A 672 -22.06 -18.06 5.47
C HIS A 672 -21.77 -17.09 4.32
N TRP A 673 -20.93 -17.49 3.34
CA TRP A 673 -20.67 -16.70 2.13
C TRP A 673 -21.96 -16.40 1.35
N LYS A 674 -22.85 -17.39 1.21
CA LYS A 674 -24.14 -17.21 0.52
C LYS A 674 -25.03 -16.18 1.20
N VAL A 675 -24.97 -16.06 2.53
CA VAL A 675 -25.67 -14.98 3.26
C VAL A 675 -25.08 -13.62 2.90
N VAL A 676 -23.76 -13.48 2.89
CA VAL A 676 -23.07 -12.24 2.50
C VAL A 676 -23.41 -11.88 1.06
N ALA A 677 -23.35 -12.83 0.13
CA ALA A 677 -23.73 -12.65 -1.26
C ALA A 677 -25.19 -12.19 -1.41
N GLY A 678 -26.11 -12.79 -0.63
CA GLY A 678 -27.51 -12.38 -0.61
C GLY A 678 -27.72 -10.96 -0.09
N ILE A 679 -27.00 -10.54 0.96
CA ILE A 679 -27.02 -9.15 1.44
C ILE A 679 -26.44 -8.20 0.38
N GLY A 680 -25.32 -8.58 -0.22
CA GLY A 680 -24.64 -7.83 -1.27
C GLY A 680 -25.55 -7.57 -2.46
N LEU A 681 -26.22 -8.61 -2.97
CA LEU A 681 -27.18 -8.51 -4.08
C LEU A 681 -28.37 -7.61 -3.78
N ARG A 682 -28.81 -7.49 -2.52
CA ARG A 682 -29.92 -6.60 -2.15
C ARG A 682 -29.49 -5.13 -2.06
N ASN A 683 -28.24 -4.85 -1.70
CA ASN A 683 -27.81 -3.51 -1.36
C ASN A 683 -26.89 -2.85 -2.39
N TYR A 684 -26.10 -3.64 -3.13
CA TYR A 684 -25.04 -3.13 -4.01
C TYR A 684 -25.21 -3.59 -5.45
N ILE A 685 -24.80 -2.73 -6.38
CA ILE A 685 -24.58 -3.08 -7.77
C ILE A 685 -23.18 -3.67 -7.94
N GLU A 686 -23.00 -4.43 -9.02
CA GLU A 686 -21.64 -4.76 -9.47
C GLU A 686 -20.92 -3.47 -9.87
N HIS A 687 -19.70 -3.29 -9.39
CA HIS A 687 -18.88 -2.10 -9.64
C HIS A 687 -17.40 -2.46 -9.72
N GLU A 688 -16.57 -1.54 -10.20
CA GLU A 688 -15.12 -1.73 -10.24
C GLU A 688 -14.48 -1.41 -8.88
N ILE A 689 -13.68 -2.33 -8.35
CA ILE A 689 -12.68 -2.02 -7.32
C ILE A 689 -11.33 -1.93 -8.01
N TRP A 690 -10.66 -0.78 -7.93
CA TRP A 690 -9.36 -0.55 -8.55
C TRP A 690 -8.36 -1.66 -8.14
N LEU A 691 -7.60 -2.19 -9.10
CA LEU A 691 -6.72 -3.38 -8.99
C LEU A 691 -7.41 -4.74 -8.74
N GLN A 692 -8.72 -4.81 -8.47
CA GLN A 692 -9.48 -6.05 -8.28
C GLN A 692 -10.50 -6.35 -9.40
N GLY A 693 -10.80 -5.36 -10.24
CA GLY A 693 -11.75 -5.48 -11.34
C GLY A 693 -13.21 -5.42 -10.86
N ARG A 694 -14.12 -5.99 -11.65
CA ARG A 694 -15.55 -6.03 -11.31
C ARG A 694 -15.79 -6.89 -10.07
N PHE A 695 -16.62 -6.38 -9.17
CA PHE A 695 -16.90 -7.02 -7.89
C PHE A 695 -18.39 -7.05 -7.56
N SER A 696 -18.86 -8.24 -7.20
CA SER A 696 -19.96 -8.47 -6.28
C SER A 696 -19.69 -9.78 -5.53
N TRP A 697 -20.12 -9.92 -4.28
CA TRP A 697 -19.94 -11.17 -3.53
C TRP A 697 -20.54 -12.40 -4.23
N ALA A 698 -21.67 -12.22 -4.93
CA ALA A 698 -22.33 -13.32 -5.66
C ALA A 698 -21.50 -13.84 -6.84
N MET A 699 -20.73 -12.97 -7.50
CA MET A 699 -19.82 -13.36 -8.59
C MET A 699 -18.77 -14.38 -8.12
N TYR A 700 -18.35 -14.29 -6.86
CA TYR A 700 -17.30 -15.15 -6.28
C TYR A 700 -17.86 -16.32 -5.45
N THR A 701 -19.18 -16.52 -5.40
CA THR A 701 -19.77 -17.73 -4.79
C THR A 701 -19.27 -19.03 -5.43
N PRO A 702 -19.13 -19.15 -6.77
CA PRO A 702 -18.54 -20.34 -7.38
C PRO A 702 -17.09 -20.59 -6.95
N GLU A 703 -16.30 -19.55 -6.64
CA GLU A 703 -14.93 -19.70 -6.14
C GLU A 703 -14.91 -20.26 -4.72
N ALA A 704 -15.83 -19.81 -3.85
CA ALA A 704 -16.02 -20.41 -2.53
C ALA A 704 -16.49 -21.88 -2.62
N GLU A 705 -17.23 -22.26 -3.67
CA GLU A 705 -17.61 -23.67 -3.92
C GLU A 705 -16.40 -24.52 -4.36
N LYS A 706 -15.48 -23.94 -5.13
CA LYS A 706 -14.24 -24.61 -5.57
C LYS A 706 -13.34 -25.01 -4.39
N ASP A 707 -13.34 -24.27 -3.28
CA ASP A 707 -12.61 -24.67 -2.06
C ASP A 707 -13.01 -26.07 -1.58
N ILE A 708 -14.32 -26.40 -1.63
CA ILE A 708 -14.85 -27.70 -1.23
C ILE A 708 -14.40 -28.79 -2.21
N GLU A 709 -14.42 -28.48 -3.51
CA GLU A 709 -13.93 -29.42 -4.53
C GLU A 709 -12.43 -29.68 -4.39
N PHE A 710 -11.66 -28.62 -4.12
CA PHE A 710 -10.23 -28.71 -3.85
C PHE A 710 -9.98 -29.63 -2.67
N ALA A 711 -10.67 -29.43 -1.54
CA ALA A 711 -10.58 -30.30 -0.37
C ALA A 711 -10.91 -31.77 -0.67
N ARG A 712 -11.93 -32.04 -1.50
CA ARG A 712 -12.30 -33.41 -1.91
C ARG A 712 -11.22 -34.08 -2.77
N LYS A 713 -10.54 -33.32 -3.62
CA LYS A 713 -9.56 -33.81 -4.61
C LYS A 713 -8.12 -33.82 -4.08
N LEU A 714 -7.81 -33.06 -3.02
CA LEU A 714 -6.45 -32.86 -2.52
C LEU A 714 -5.81 -34.19 -2.09
N SER A 715 -4.79 -34.65 -2.81
CA SER A 715 -4.06 -35.84 -2.37
C SER A 715 -3.14 -35.52 -1.19
N PRO A 716 -2.98 -36.42 -0.20
CA PRO A 716 -1.93 -36.28 0.80
C PRO A 716 -0.56 -36.09 0.18
N ALA A 717 0.35 -35.43 0.89
CA ALA A 717 1.73 -35.37 0.43
C ALA A 717 2.35 -36.78 0.42
N PRO A 718 3.22 -37.11 -0.57
CA PRO A 718 3.93 -38.38 -0.62
C PRO A 718 4.65 -38.65 0.69
N GLU A 719 4.76 -39.92 1.06
CA GLU A 719 5.42 -40.31 2.31
C GLU A 719 6.87 -39.81 2.41
N SER A 720 7.57 -39.73 1.27
CA SER A 720 8.91 -39.15 1.16
C SER A 720 8.95 -37.66 1.52
N PHE A 721 7.92 -36.90 1.17
CA PHE A 721 7.75 -35.50 1.55
C PHE A 721 7.37 -35.38 3.03
N ARG A 722 6.44 -36.24 3.50
CA ARG A 722 5.98 -36.22 4.90
C ARG A 722 7.08 -36.55 5.92
N LYS A 723 8.06 -37.37 5.52
CA LYS A 723 9.22 -37.75 6.34
C LYS A 723 10.43 -36.83 6.15
N ASN A 724 10.27 -35.75 5.38
CA ASN A 724 11.39 -34.88 5.06
C ASN A 724 11.82 -34.06 6.29
N PRO A 725 13.09 -34.13 6.73
CA PRO A 725 13.56 -33.41 7.92
C PRO A 725 13.58 -31.88 7.75
N PHE A 726 13.47 -31.36 6.52
CA PHE A 726 13.34 -29.93 6.24
C PHE A 726 11.93 -29.39 6.43
N TRP A 727 10.95 -30.27 6.60
CA TRP A 727 9.64 -29.87 7.04
C TRP A 727 9.66 -29.59 8.55
N SER A 728 9.97 -28.34 8.87
CA SER A 728 9.95 -27.80 10.22
C SER A 728 9.02 -26.59 10.28
N ALA A 729 8.60 -26.23 11.51
CA ALA A 729 7.86 -24.99 11.74
C ALA A 729 8.64 -23.77 11.20
N ASP A 730 9.97 -23.84 11.16
CA ASP A 730 10.82 -22.73 10.71
C ASP A 730 10.95 -22.62 9.17
N ASN A 731 10.47 -23.60 8.39
CA ASN A 731 10.74 -23.67 6.94
C ASN A 731 9.61 -24.32 6.09
N CYS A 732 8.35 -24.27 6.54
CA CYS A 732 7.23 -24.98 5.91
C CYS A 732 6.62 -24.30 4.66
N TYR A 733 6.92 -23.02 4.42
CA TYR A 733 6.27 -22.19 3.38
C TYR A 733 6.66 -22.56 1.95
N VAL A 734 7.95 -22.45 1.61
CA VAL A 734 8.46 -22.58 0.23
C VAL A 734 8.37 -24.02 -0.30
N PRO A 735 8.72 -25.07 0.47
CA PRO A 735 8.72 -26.44 -0.06
C PRO A 735 7.32 -26.96 -0.41
N MET A 736 6.31 -26.58 0.36
CA MET A 736 4.96 -27.16 0.27
C MET A 736 4.07 -26.43 -0.74
N TYR A 737 4.25 -25.12 -0.89
CA TYR A 737 3.59 -24.40 -1.98
C TYR A 737 4.10 -24.86 -3.35
N ASN A 738 5.42 -24.99 -3.51
CA ASN A 738 6.01 -25.54 -4.73
C ASN A 738 5.53 -26.97 -4.99
N PHE A 739 5.31 -27.78 -3.94
CA PHE A 739 4.72 -29.12 -4.08
C PHE A 739 3.30 -29.07 -4.65
N LEU A 740 2.43 -28.22 -4.13
CA LEU A 740 1.02 -28.15 -4.55
C LEU A 740 0.82 -27.46 -5.92
N ASN A 741 1.68 -26.53 -6.29
CA ASN A 741 1.65 -25.91 -7.62
C ASN A 741 2.23 -26.80 -8.73
N LEU A 742 3.17 -27.69 -8.41
CA LEU A 742 3.86 -28.53 -9.39
C LEU A 742 3.27 -29.95 -9.50
N ALA A 743 2.57 -30.42 -8.46
CA ALA A 743 1.87 -31.70 -8.44
C ALA A 743 0.85 -31.91 -9.59
N PRO A 744 0.06 -30.91 -10.03
CA PRO A 744 -0.85 -31.06 -11.17
C PRO A 744 -0.13 -31.34 -12.51
N PHE A 745 1.15 -30.98 -12.61
CA PHE A 745 1.97 -31.17 -13.81
C PHE A 745 2.81 -32.46 -13.76
N GLY A 746 2.65 -33.30 -12.73
CA GLY A 746 3.50 -34.47 -12.51
C GLY A 746 4.95 -34.12 -12.17
N ILE A 747 5.22 -32.84 -11.85
CA ILE A 747 6.53 -32.34 -11.47
C ILE A 747 6.57 -32.36 -9.94
N TYR A 748 7.15 -33.41 -9.38
CA TYR A 748 7.41 -33.42 -7.94
C TYR A 748 8.62 -32.51 -7.68
N PRO A 749 8.55 -31.50 -6.79
CA PRO A 749 9.74 -30.74 -6.43
C PRO A 749 10.74 -31.67 -5.75
N ASN A 750 11.81 -32.00 -6.45
CA ASN A 750 13.04 -32.40 -5.78
C ASN A 750 13.52 -31.18 -5.00
N LEU A 751 13.60 -31.36 -3.67
CA LEU A 751 13.93 -30.33 -2.70
C LEU A 751 15.24 -29.61 -3.06
N ARG A 752 15.36 -28.36 -2.58
CA ARG A 752 16.66 -27.71 -2.37
C ARG A 752 17.63 -28.70 -1.74
N VAL A 753 18.79 -28.89 -2.36
CA VAL A 753 19.84 -29.79 -1.88
C VAL A 753 20.20 -29.42 -0.45
N SER A 754 20.04 -30.36 0.46
CA SER A 754 20.45 -30.21 1.85
C SER A 754 21.98 -30.21 2.01
N MET A 755 22.50 -29.60 3.09
CA MET A 755 23.91 -29.78 3.49
C MET A 755 24.30 -31.27 3.55
N ARG A 756 23.36 -32.13 3.97
CA ARG A 756 23.55 -33.58 4.07
C ARG A 756 23.64 -34.28 2.70
N GLU A 757 22.95 -33.77 1.68
CA GLU A 757 23.07 -34.28 0.30
C GLU A 757 24.36 -33.80 -0.37
N LEU A 758 24.78 -32.55 -0.14
CA LEU A 758 26.10 -32.06 -0.55
C LEU A 758 27.24 -32.80 0.16
N GLU A 759 27.09 -33.08 1.45
CA GLU A 759 27.96 -33.98 2.20
C GLU A 759 27.89 -35.42 1.69
N SER A 760 26.77 -35.89 1.14
CA SER A 760 26.69 -37.22 0.52
C SER A 760 27.43 -37.28 -0.83
N PHE A 761 27.44 -36.18 -1.60
CA PHE A 761 28.35 -36.05 -2.74
C PHE A 761 29.82 -36.04 -2.32
N SER A 762 30.11 -35.56 -1.10
CA SER A 762 31.45 -35.57 -0.52
C SER A 762 32.00 -37.00 -0.30
N THR A 763 31.14 -37.99 -0.09
CA THR A 763 31.51 -39.41 0.06
C THR A 763 31.41 -40.23 -1.24
N THR A 764 31.00 -39.60 -2.34
CA THR A 764 30.81 -40.30 -3.62
C THR A 764 32.14 -40.40 -4.38
N ASN A 765 32.45 -41.58 -4.93
CA ASN A 765 33.65 -41.82 -5.75
C ASN A 765 33.50 -41.20 -7.15
N ALA A 766 33.59 -39.86 -7.25
CA ALA A 766 33.49 -39.11 -8.50
C ALA A 766 34.85 -38.54 -8.93
N SER A 767 35.07 -38.43 -10.25
CA SER A 767 36.26 -37.78 -10.82
C SER A 767 36.09 -36.26 -10.91
N ALA A 768 34.86 -35.78 -11.15
CA ALA A 768 34.54 -34.37 -11.10
C ALA A 768 33.08 -34.11 -10.67
N LEU A 769 32.86 -32.91 -10.14
CA LEU A 769 31.56 -32.34 -9.90
C LEU A 769 31.34 -31.18 -10.86
N VAL A 770 30.24 -31.20 -11.61
CA VAL A 770 29.94 -30.24 -12.66
C VAL A 770 28.72 -29.42 -12.28
N PHE A 771 28.84 -28.10 -12.26
CA PHE A 771 27.73 -27.17 -12.08
C PHE A 771 27.23 -26.68 -13.45
N GLY A 772 25.94 -26.91 -13.72
CA GLY A 772 25.26 -26.59 -14.97
C GLY A 772 24.70 -25.16 -15.11
N ARG A 773 23.87 -24.98 -16.15
CA ARG A 773 23.67 -23.80 -17.01
C ARG A 773 23.17 -22.49 -16.39
N ASN A 774 22.91 -22.41 -15.07
CA ASN A 774 22.23 -21.25 -14.48
C ASN A 774 22.87 -20.81 -13.15
N SER A 775 23.78 -19.85 -13.23
CA SER A 775 24.58 -19.36 -12.09
C SER A 775 23.85 -18.40 -11.14
N ALA A 776 22.61 -17.99 -11.42
CA ALA A 776 21.80 -17.20 -10.48
C ALA A 776 21.70 -17.89 -9.11
N ALA A 777 21.65 -19.23 -9.11
CA ALA A 777 21.71 -20.10 -7.94
C ALA A 777 23.01 -19.94 -7.12
N MET A 778 24.15 -19.76 -7.81
CA MET A 778 25.47 -19.68 -7.18
C MET A 778 25.75 -18.33 -6.52
N ARG A 779 25.08 -17.27 -6.97
CA ARG A 779 25.11 -15.95 -6.30
C ARG A 779 24.57 -16.03 -4.88
N THR A 780 23.55 -16.87 -4.69
CA THR A 780 22.83 -17.03 -3.42
C THR A 780 23.30 -18.23 -2.60
N LEU A 781 24.34 -18.93 -3.07
CA LEU A 781 24.91 -20.06 -2.34
C LEU A 781 25.51 -19.54 -1.02
N PRO A 782 25.04 -19.98 0.16
CA PRO A 782 25.60 -19.51 1.43
C PRO A 782 27.07 -19.90 1.55
N GLU A 783 27.88 -19.07 2.20
CA GLU A 783 29.35 -19.25 2.22
C GLU A 783 29.80 -20.61 2.76
N ASP A 784 29.05 -21.20 3.70
CA ASP A 784 29.34 -22.50 4.27
C ASP A 784 29.25 -23.65 3.25
N TYR A 785 28.34 -23.53 2.27
CA TYR A 785 28.19 -24.50 1.18
C TYR A 785 29.39 -24.42 0.23
N GLY A 786 29.83 -23.19 -0.07
CA GLY A 786 31.05 -22.95 -0.86
C GLY A 786 32.30 -23.52 -0.17
N ARG A 787 32.42 -23.35 1.15
CA ARG A 787 33.52 -23.93 1.95
C ARG A 787 33.54 -25.46 1.89
N ALA A 788 32.38 -26.11 2.04
CA ALA A 788 32.29 -27.58 1.99
C ALA A 788 32.69 -28.14 0.61
N LEU A 789 32.30 -27.47 -0.48
CA LEU A 789 32.72 -27.84 -1.84
C LEU A 789 34.23 -27.69 -2.03
N LEU A 790 34.81 -26.59 -1.55
CA LEU A 790 36.25 -26.35 -1.68
C LEU A 790 37.09 -27.37 -0.90
N ALA A 791 36.66 -27.78 0.30
CA ALA A 791 37.33 -28.85 1.06
C ALA A 791 37.45 -30.15 0.26
N ARG A 792 36.49 -30.46 -0.62
CA ARG A 792 36.53 -31.64 -1.49
C ARG A 792 37.46 -31.48 -2.68
N VAL A 793 37.54 -30.27 -3.21
CA VAL A 793 38.57 -29.93 -4.19
C VAL A 793 39.95 -30.10 -3.54
N GLU A 794 40.13 -29.66 -2.29
CA GLU A 794 41.39 -29.85 -1.56
C GLU A 794 41.78 -31.33 -1.41
N ASP A 795 40.79 -32.23 -1.30
CA ASP A 795 40.98 -33.68 -1.20
C ASP A 795 41.19 -34.41 -2.54
N GLY A 796 41.17 -33.71 -3.68
CA GLY A 796 41.47 -34.30 -5.00
C GLY A 796 40.32 -34.33 -6.00
N LEU A 797 39.18 -33.72 -5.69
CA LEU A 797 38.06 -33.58 -6.63
C LEU A 797 38.35 -32.48 -7.67
N THR A 798 37.91 -32.66 -8.92
CA THR A 798 37.83 -31.54 -9.88
C THR A 798 36.44 -30.91 -9.83
N LEU A 799 36.37 -29.61 -9.54
CA LEU A 799 35.14 -28.82 -9.63
C LEU A 799 35.09 -28.08 -10.96
N ILE A 800 34.04 -28.32 -11.76
CA ILE A 800 33.83 -27.67 -13.06
C ILE A 800 32.58 -26.80 -12.97
N ILE A 801 32.70 -25.54 -13.37
CA ILE A 801 31.60 -24.57 -13.37
C ILE A 801 31.36 -24.13 -14.82
N PHE A 802 30.20 -24.47 -15.37
CA PHE A 802 29.74 -23.98 -16.67
C PHE A 802 28.75 -22.83 -16.47
N ASN A 803 28.99 -21.67 -17.08
CA ASN A 803 28.02 -20.58 -17.05
C ASN A 803 28.17 -19.60 -18.23
N GLN A 804 27.05 -19.20 -18.84
CA GLN A 804 27.04 -18.37 -20.05
C GLN A 804 26.87 -16.87 -19.80
N ASP A 805 26.48 -16.45 -18.59
CA ASP A 805 26.24 -15.03 -18.24
C ASP A 805 26.62 -14.75 -16.77
N PHE A 806 27.52 -13.79 -16.51
CA PHE A 806 27.82 -13.29 -15.14
C PHE A 806 27.55 -11.78 -14.95
N PRO A 807 26.41 -11.21 -15.38
CA PRO A 807 26.17 -9.76 -15.28
C PRO A 807 26.21 -9.28 -13.84
N GLY A 808 27.26 -8.52 -13.50
CA GLY A 808 27.43 -7.88 -12.19
C GLY A 808 27.53 -8.84 -10.99
N VAL A 809 27.88 -10.12 -11.19
CA VAL A 809 27.92 -11.13 -10.12
C VAL A 809 29.30 -11.22 -9.47
N SER A 810 29.36 -11.40 -8.14
CA SER A 810 30.58 -11.73 -7.40
C SER A 810 30.48 -13.11 -6.76
N LEU A 811 31.38 -14.03 -7.13
CA LEU A 811 31.49 -15.36 -6.53
C LEU A 811 32.44 -15.32 -5.33
N ARG A 812 31.97 -14.76 -4.22
CA ARG A 812 32.80 -14.46 -3.04
C ARG A 812 33.38 -15.69 -2.34
N TRP A 813 32.71 -16.83 -2.44
CA TRP A 813 33.16 -18.09 -1.84
C TRP A 813 34.28 -18.76 -2.63
N LEU A 814 34.48 -18.43 -3.91
CA LEU A 814 35.60 -18.96 -4.68
C LEU A 814 36.92 -18.26 -4.29
N PRO A 815 38.05 -18.98 -4.33
CA PRO A 815 39.36 -18.40 -4.06
C PRO A 815 39.64 -17.20 -4.97
N GLY A 816 40.04 -16.07 -4.38
CA GLY A 816 40.36 -14.84 -5.13
C GLY A 816 39.19 -13.89 -5.39
N ARG A 817 37.97 -14.19 -4.92
CA ARG A 817 36.78 -13.30 -4.97
C ARG A 817 36.48 -12.72 -6.35
N LEU A 818 36.20 -13.60 -7.30
CA LEU A 818 35.96 -13.25 -8.70
C LEU A 818 34.73 -12.33 -8.88
N ARG A 819 34.81 -11.44 -9.86
CA ARG A 819 33.75 -10.48 -10.23
C ARG A 819 33.50 -10.53 -11.74
N GLY A 820 32.25 -10.40 -12.17
CA GLY A 820 31.92 -10.17 -13.58
C GLY A 820 32.39 -8.79 -14.03
N THR A 821 32.88 -8.70 -15.27
CA THR A 821 33.14 -7.45 -16.01
C THR A 821 32.05 -7.22 -17.04
N ASP A 822 32.11 -6.13 -17.81
CA ASP A 822 31.22 -5.86 -18.97
C ASP A 822 31.95 -6.19 -20.28
N THR A 823 32.87 -7.18 -20.25
CA THR A 823 33.73 -7.51 -21.39
C THR A 823 33.12 -8.66 -22.19
N ASP A 824 32.91 -8.44 -23.48
CA ASP A 824 32.39 -9.45 -24.39
C ASP A 824 33.46 -10.46 -24.82
N GLY A 825 33.06 -11.73 -24.93
CA GLY A 825 33.92 -12.84 -25.35
C GLY A 825 34.24 -12.89 -26.85
N ASP A 826 33.78 -11.91 -27.64
CA ASP A 826 33.94 -11.88 -29.11
C ASP A 826 35.41 -11.81 -29.56
N LEU A 827 36.34 -11.47 -28.66
CA LEU A 827 37.79 -11.41 -28.88
C LEU A 827 38.56 -12.56 -28.21
N ALA A 828 37.88 -13.66 -27.84
CA ALA A 828 38.47 -14.78 -27.12
C ALA A 828 39.70 -15.36 -27.84
N LYS A 829 40.82 -15.50 -27.12
CA LYS A 829 42.06 -16.11 -27.61
C LYS A 829 42.66 -17.07 -26.60
N VAL A 830 43.28 -18.14 -27.09
CA VAL A 830 44.11 -19.02 -26.26
C VAL A 830 45.26 -18.20 -25.68
N ALA A 831 45.27 -18.05 -24.37
CA ALA A 831 46.24 -17.22 -23.66
C ALA A 831 47.50 -18.01 -23.30
N VAL A 832 47.35 -19.28 -22.89
CA VAL A 832 48.45 -20.15 -22.44
C VAL A 832 48.22 -21.58 -22.91
N SER A 833 49.30 -22.29 -23.27
CA SER A 833 49.25 -23.72 -23.57
C SER A 833 48.91 -24.54 -22.33
N HIS A 834 47.86 -25.36 -22.42
CA HIS A 834 47.44 -26.24 -21.33
C HIS A 834 46.69 -27.46 -21.91
N PRO A 835 46.72 -28.64 -21.28
CA PRO A 835 46.00 -29.83 -21.76
C PRO A 835 44.51 -29.60 -22.07
N LEU A 836 43.85 -28.68 -21.34
CA LEU A 836 42.43 -28.33 -21.56
C LEU A 836 42.16 -27.60 -22.87
N VAL A 837 43.14 -26.87 -23.41
CA VAL A 837 43.04 -26.13 -24.69
C VAL A 837 43.87 -26.79 -25.79
N SER A 838 44.33 -28.03 -25.57
CA SER A 838 45.10 -28.77 -26.57
C SER A 838 44.28 -28.96 -27.85
N GLY A 839 44.85 -28.53 -28.98
CA GLY A 839 44.20 -28.60 -30.29
C GLY A 839 43.11 -27.55 -30.55
N VAL A 840 42.88 -26.61 -29.62
CA VAL A 840 41.97 -25.47 -29.81
C VAL A 840 42.74 -24.32 -30.49
N SER A 841 42.22 -23.79 -31.59
CA SER A 841 42.83 -22.66 -32.30
C SER A 841 42.02 -21.37 -32.14
N ASN A 842 42.69 -20.21 -32.23
CA ASN A 842 42.01 -18.89 -32.15
C ASN A 842 40.98 -18.67 -33.27
N GLN A 843 41.09 -19.40 -34.40
CA GLN A 843 40.09 -19.33 -35.46
C GLN A 843 38.76 -20.00 -35.06
N GLU A 844 38.81 -20.98 -34.16
CA GLU A 844 37.65 -21.73 -33.68
C GLU A 844 36.97 -21.08 -32.47
N LEU A 845 37.55 -20.00 -31.91
CA LEU A 845 37.06 -19.29 -30.71
C LEU A 845 36.25 -18.02 -31.04
N ARG A 846 35.74 -17.88 -32.27
CA ARG A 846 34.92 -16.73 -32.66
C ARG A 846 33.47 -16.95 -32.25
N PHE A 847 33.10 -16.44 -31.08
CA PHE A 847 31.72 -16.36 -30.62
C PHE A 847 31.14 -15.01 -31.08
N ALA A 848 29.90 -14.96 -31.53
CA ALA A 848 29.22 -13.71 -31.86
C ALA A 848 28.01 -13.56 -30.92
N ASN A 849 28.03 -12.59 -30.01
CA ASN A 849 26.94 -12.30 -29.07
C ASN A 849 26.61 -13.46 -28.08
N VAL A 850 27.59 -14.28 -27.67
CA VAL A 850 27.31 -15.48 -26.83
C VAL A 850 27.89 -15.41 -25.41
N VAL A 851 28.83 -14.50 -25.14
CA VAL A 851 29.39 -14.32 -23.78
C VAL A 851 29.37 -12.83 -23.46
N ASN A 852 28.34 -12.41 -22.75
CA ASN A 852 28.32 -11.13 -22.07
C ASN A 852 28.93 -11.35 -20.67
N ASP A 853 29.72 -10.38 -20.22
CA ASP A 853 30.24 -10.32 -18.86
C ASP A 853 31.32 -11.35 -18.45
N ALA A 854 32.48 -11.36 -19.12
CA ALA A 854 33.63 -12.18 -18.73
C ALA A 854 34.03 -11.97 -17.25
N LEU A 855 34.45 -13.04 -16.56
CA LEU A 855 34.96 -12.93 -15.18
C LEU A 855 36.33 -12.26 -15.17
N ASP A 856 36.48 -11.24 -14.32
CA ASP A 856 37.78 -10.66 -14.01
C ASP A 856 38.63 -11.65 -13.22
N VAL A 857 39.52 -12.32 -13.94
CA VAL A 857 40.57 -13.17 -13.38
C VAL A 857 41.92 -12.44 -13.34
N THR A 858 41.96 -11.16 -13.72
CA THR A 858 43.17 -10.34 -13.73
C THR A 858 43.59 -9.98 -12.30
N GLY A 859 44.90 -9.97 -12.04
CA GLY A 859 45.46 -9.84 -10.68
C GLY A 859 45.86 -11.18 -10.02
N PHE A 860 45.76 -12.29 -10.74
CA PHE A 860 46.31 -13.63 -10.48
C PHE A 860 46.55 -14.01 -9.01
N ASN A 861 45.45 -14.14 -8.28
CA ASN A 861 45.38 -14.83 -6.98
C ASN A 861 45.62 -16.36 -7.10
N GLY A 862 46.32 -16.89 -8.10
CA GLY A 862 46.51 -18.34 -8.32
C GLY A 862 45.56 -18.97 -9.36
N TRP A 863 44.82 -18.17 -10.12
CA TRP A 863 44.12 -18.63 -11.33
C TRP A 863 45.06 -18.59 -12.53
N LEU A 864 44.93 -19.54 -13.45
CA LEU A 864 45.60 -19.58 -14.74
C LEU A 864 44.53 -19.44 -15.83
N GLU A 865 44.55 -18.31 -16.50
CA GLU A 865 43.64 -18.01 -17.60
C GLU A 865 44.13 -18.73 -18.88
N LEU A 866 43.31 -19.61 -19.43
CA LEU A 866 43.62 -20.43 -20.60
C LEU A 866 43.05 -19.82 -21.88
N ILE A 867 41.85 -19.23 -21.80
CA ILE A 867 41.22 -18.47 -22.89
C ILE A 867 40.77 -17.13 -22.31
N SER A 868 41.26 -16.04 -22.89
CA SER A 868 41.10 -14.67 -22.40
C SER A 868 40.21 -13.83 -23.31
N PRO A 869 39.39 -12.90 -22.78
CA PRO A 869 39.25 -12.56 -21.35
C PRO A 869 38.24 -13.46 -20.62
N GLY A 870 38.64 -14.06 -19.49
CA GLY A 870 37.76 -14.74 -18.53
C GLY A 870 36.99 -15.98 -19.01
N VAL A 871 37.19 -16.41 -20.26
CA VAL A 871 36.39 -17.46 -20.93
C VAL A 871 36.65 -18.86 -20.39
N LEU A 872 37.93 -19.21 -20.19
CA LEU A 872 38.33 -20.49 -19.61
C LEU A 872 39.50 -20.25 -18.66
N ALA A 873 39.31 -20.53 -17.38
CA ALA A 873 40.34 -20.39 -16.36
C ALA A 873 40.39 -21.62 -15.47
N VAL A 874 41.58 -21.94 -14.98
CA VAL A 874 41.82 -23.08 -14.10
C VAL A 874 42.59 -22.65 -12.87
N ARG A 875 42.33 -23.27 -11.74
CA ARG A 875 43.07 -23.06 -10.51
C ARG A 875 43.26 -24.38 -9.79
N ASP A 876 44.50 -24.68 -9.45
CA ASP A 876 44.78 -25.79 -8.54
C ASP A 876 44.45 -25.38 -7.11
N HIS A 877 43.85 -26.30 -6.35
CA HIS A 877 43.40 -26.05 -4.99
C HIS A 877 43.50 -27.35 -4.17
N GLY A 878 44.46 -27.38 -3.23
CA GLY A 878 44.90 -28.61 -2.56
C GLY A 878 45.35 -29.68 -3.57
N LYS A 879 44.82 -30.90 -3.46
CA LYS A 879 45.12 -32.02 -4.37
C LYS A 879 44.27 -32.04 -5.63
N GLY A 880 43.24 -31.19 -5.70
CA GLY A 880 42.31 -31.09 -6.82
C GLY A 880 42.40 -29.76 -7.54
N ARG A 881 41.32 -29.41 -8.24
CA ARG A 881 41.29 -28.30 -9.19
C ARG A 881 39.91 -27.71 -9.37
N ILE A 882 39.86 -26.42 -9.66
CA ILE A 882 38.66 -25.69 -10.07
C ILE A 882 38.82 -25.25 -11.52
N VAL A 883 37.81 -25.51 -12.35
CA VAL A 883 37.73 -25.10 -13.75
C VAL A 883 36.51 -24.21 -13.95
N LEU A 884 36.73 -23.00 -14.45
CA LEU A 884 35.68 -22.07 -14.88
C LEU A 884 35.60 -22.11 -16.39
N CYS A 885 34.43 -22.45 -16.93
CA CYS A 885 34.21 -22.59 -18.36
C CYS A 885 32.98 -21.78 -18.78
N GLN A 886 33.20 -20.66 -19.45
CA GLN A 886 32.13 -19.80 -19.99
C GLN A 886 31.77 -20.15 -21.44
N LEU A 887 32.39 -21.17 -22.02
CA LEU A 887 32.07 -21.64 -23.36
C LEU A 887 30.63 -22.19 -23.43
N PRO A 888 29.90 -21.98 -24.53
CA PRO A 888 28.53 -22.46 -24.69
C PRO A 888 28.44 -23.97 -25.00
N VAL A 889 29.16 -24.78 -24.22
CA VAL A 889 29.39 -26.22 -24.45
C VAL A 889 28.08 -27.02 -24.52
N LEU A 890 26.99 -26.55 -23.90
CA LEU A 890 25.69 -27.25 -23.88
C LEU A 890 24.66 -26.72 -24.89
N LYS A 891 24.81 -25.49 -25.40
CA LYS A 891 23.81 -24.79 -26.24
C LYS A 891 24.15 -24.86 -27.72
N GLU A 892 25.44 -24.97 -28.03
CA GLU A 892 25.97 -25.06 -29.38
C GLU A 892 27.07 -26.13 -29.47
N THR A 893 26.72 -27.39 -29.17
CA THR A 893 27.63 -28.56 -29.26
C THR A 893 28.19 -28.80 -30.67
N GLN A 894 27.82 -28.02 -31.68
CA GLN A 894 28.33 -28.13 -33.05
C GLN A 894 29.63 -27.33 -33.31
N GLN A 895 30.10 -26.50 -32.37
CA GLN A 895 31.34 -25.75 -32.56
C GLN A 895 32.59 -26.60 -32.23
N PRO A 896 33.60 -26.66 -33.12
CA PRO A 896 34.80 -27.49 -32.93
C PRO A 896 35.59 -27.17 -31.64
N ALA A 897 35.73 -25.90 -31.25
CA ALA A 897 36.44 -25.52 -30.03
C ALA A 897 35.75 -26.06 -28.76
N CYS A 898 34.42 -25.95 -28.68
CA CYS A 898 33.64 -26.47 -27.55
C CYS A 898 33.78 -27.99 -27.41
N GLN A 899 33.69 -28.72 -28.52
CA GLN A 899 33.87 -30.18 -28.54
C GLN A 899 35.27 -30.59 -28.07
N LYS A 900 36.30 -29.89 -28.52
CA LYS A 900 37.70 -30.15 -28.13
C LYS A 900 37.94 -29.86 -26.65
N VAL A 901 37.44 -28.73 -26.13
CA VAL A 901 37.55 -28.40 -24.70
C VAL A 901 36.82 -29.43 -23.85
N LEU A 902 35.62 -29.86 -24.25
CA LEU A 902 34.88 -30.91 -23.55
C LEU A 902 35.62 -32.26 -23.57
N ALA A 903 36.14 -32.68 -24.73
CA ALA A 903 36.94 -33.90 -24.85
C ALA A 903 38.20 -33.84 -23.98
N ASN A 904 38.87 -32.69 -23.95
CA ASN A 904 40.03 -32.48 -23.10
C ASN A 904 39.66 -32.50 -21.61
N LEU A 905 38.51 -31.93 -21.21
CA LEU A 905 38.00 -32.01 -19.84
C LEU A 905 37.76 -33.46 -19.42
N LEU A 906 37.09 -34.25 -20.25
CA LEU A 906 36.83 -35.67 -19.98
C LEU A 906 38.14 -36.45 -19.82
N LYS A 907 39.12 -36.20 -20.70
CA LYS A 907 40.43 -36.86 -20.67
C LYS A 907 41.25 -36.48 -19.43
N THR A 908 41.25 -35.20 -19.08
CA THR A 908 42.09 -34.66 -17.99
C THR A 908 41.49 -34.90 -16.60
N THR A 909 40.18 -35.06 -16.50
CA THR A 909 39.52 -35.42 -15.23
C THR A 909 39.49 -36.92 -14.97
N GLY A 910 39.84 -37.75 -15.95
CA GLY A 910 39.94 -39.20 -15.78
C GLY A 910 38.58 -39.89 -15.58
N VAL A 911 37.56 -39.41 -16.30
CA VAL A 911 36.21 -39.99 -16.24
C VAL A 911 36.25 -41.45 -16.67
N SER A 912 35.72 -42.32 -15.84
CA SER A 912 35.58 -43.75 -16.14
C SER A 912 34.28 -44.30 -15.55
N ALA A 913 33.96 -45.54 -15.90
CA ALA A 913 32.83 -46.25 -15.30
C ALA A 913 32.97 -46.31 -13.76
N GLU A 914 34.18 -46.39 -13.21
CA GLU A 914 34.43 -46.47 -11.76
C GLU A 914 34.45 -45.09 -11.07
N LYS A 915 34.81 -44.02 -11.80
CA LYS A 915 34.84 -42.63 -11.31
C LYS A 915 34.09 -41.69 -12.28
N PRO A 916 32.75 -41.61 -12.19
CA PRO A 916 31.95 -40.77 -13.08
C PRO A 916 32.05 -39.28 -12.74
N TRP A 917 31.62 -38.43 -13.67
CA TRP A 917 31.15 -37.09 -13.35
C TRP A 917 29.77 -37.14 -12.71
N ILE A 918 29.57 -36.24 -11.75
CA ILE A 918 28.26 -35.88 -11.21
C ILE A 918 27.93 -34.47 -11.73
N ILE A 919 26.84 -34.34 -12.47
CA ILE A 919 26.35 -33.06 -13.00
C ILE A 919 25.18 -32.61 -12.14
N LEU A 920 25.25 -31.38 -11.67
CA LEU A 920 24.22 -30.72 -10.88
C LEU A 920 23.59 -29.62 -11.76
N ASP A 921 22.34 -29.83 -12.20
CA ASP A 921 21.60 -28.82 -12.95
C ASP A 921 20.67 -28.01 -12.04
N TRP A 922 20.77 -26.69 -12.09
CA TRP A 922 20.09 -25.78 -11.17
C TRP A 922 19.08 -24.88 -11.91
N GLY A 923 17.92 -24.68 -11.30
CA GLY A 923 16.90 -23.76 -11.78
C GLY A 923 17.19 -22.30 -11.51
N MET A 924 16.42 -21.40 -12.13
CA MET A 924 16.60 -19.94 -12.01
C MET A 924 16.44 -19.40 -10.58
N GLN A 925 15.88 -20.17 -9.64
CA GLN A 925 15.68 -19.75 -8.25
C GLN A 925 16.59 -20.48 -7.25
N GLY A 926 17.61 -21.19 -7.73
CA GLY A 926 18.55 -21.90 -6.86
C GLY A 926 18.04 -23.23 -6.33
N GLU A 927 17.02 -23.83 -6.96
CA GLU A 927 16.67 -25.25 -6.76
C GLU A 927 17.54 -26.16 -7.64
N LEU A 928 17.99 -27.31 -7.10
CA LEU A 928 18.61 -28.34 -7.92
C LEU A 928 17.50 -29.12 -8.63
N ARG A 929 17.52 -29.08 -9.96
CA ARG A 929 16.53 -29.74 -10.82
C ARG A 929 16.88 -31.20 -11.08
N GLU A 930 18.16 -31.47 -11.30
CA GLU A 930 18.63 -32.80 -11.70
C GLU A 930 20.03 -33.09 -11.17
N VAL A 931 20.24 -34.33 -10.71
CA VAL A 931 21.57 -34.92 -10.49
C VAL A 931 21.78 -35.95 -11.58
N VAL A 932 22.66 -35.67 -12.54
CA VAL A 932 22.99 -36.65 -13.58
C VAL A 932 24.33 -37.28 -13.27
N ARG A 933 24.35 -38.60 -13.13
CA ARG A 933 25.62 -39.35 -13.16
C ARG A 933 25.90 -39.74 -14.59
N THR A 934 27.10 -39.47 -15.09
CA THR A 934 27.52 -39.88 -16.45
C THR A 934 27.48 -41.39 -16.72
N ARG A 935 27.11 -42.22 -15.72
CA ARG A 935 26.75 -43.64 -15.89
C ARG A 935 25.35 -43.85 -16.49
N GLU A 936 24.46 -42.88 -16.36
CA GLU A 936 23.03 -42.98 -16.69
C GLU A 936 22.70 -42.39 -18.07
N VAL A 937 23.64 -41.69 -18.70
CA VAL A 937 23.51 -41.10 -20.05
C VAL A 937 24.81 -41.35 -20.83
N PRO A 938 24.77 -41.86 -22.07
CA PRO A 938 25.97 -41.95 -22.90
C PRO A 938 26.53 -40.54 -23.16
N ILE A 939 27.84 -40.37 -22.99
CA ILE A 939 28.58 -39.08 -23.09
C ILE A 939 28.67 -38.57 -24.55
N LYS A 940 27.72 -38.91 -25.43
CA LYS A 940 27.72 -38.46 -26.83
C LYS A 940 26.96 -37.17 -27.02
#